data_AF-A0A2V8ZK55-F1
#
_entry.id   AF-A0A2V8ZK55-F1
#
_cell.length_a   1.000
_cell.length_b   1.000
_cell.length_c   1.000
_cell.angle_alpha   90.00
_cell.angle_beta   90.00
_cell.angle_gamma   90.00
#
_symmetry.space_group_name_H-M   'P 1'
#
loop_
_entity.id
_entity.type
_entity.pdbx_description
1 polymer ?
#
loop_
_entity_poly.entity_id
_entity_poly.type
_entity_poly.pdbx_seq_one_letter_code
_entity_poly.pdbx_strand_id
1 'polypeptide(L)'
;MQAVAQAMAIERPREKRVVWQGWASFAMLALAPLLLLSGCTGSVASLNSANPAPVPPAITTQPNNQTVVAGQAATFMVVASGTAPMSYQWQKNGANIVGATSSSYTTPATATADSGSTFDVVLSNSAGSVTSSAATLTVNAPAVAPTITTQPANQTVTGGQPATFSVVATGTAPLSYQWQKNGANIAGATSASYTTPATATADNGSTFDVVVSNSAGSVTSNTATLTVNASTVMPTITTGPASQTVTPGQSATFSVVAAGTAPLNYQWAKNGATISGATFSSFTTPVTTASDNGSQFTVVVSNSSGSVTSSPATLTVNSGGLASDCTIFASSSGNDANSGTSATAPKTFNGAAAATQPGSVVCLLAGTYNLSSSFNPPTNGSPSAWIVYKSYGDGAVNFVWTGAADASPMFRLGAGGTTFPTGPSYLEFRGLNFDGGGNAGDALFCRGGHHLRVIGNSMSNTGGSGVGTRDCDYLTADHNTVYHNGYMPASTSVPQWYGWTSGISFNSDQWFDTYPGFHNVIANNIVVGEYDSSSNHTDGNGIILDLSNGSYSASTANTPPALIINNVVYGNGGRCIEAFVVTNFWIVNNTCYKNNLDATLGNAASLTTNNSKNGYFINNIAVAWDTANPTYSAEGTNATISDYGNLYYGSPLNFTPNASAQFVQADPLFVNPPVLTGGQYATALAPSLLGPGLTVLTTSPAIGAGIDPTTLPNLPAEIVNDLRTYVYTDINGKARPQGGSFDLGAYQH
;
A
#
# COMPACT_ATOMS: atom_id res chain seq x y z
N MET A 1 9.96 54.41 24.13
CA MET A 1 11.10 55.00 23.39
C MET A 1 10.85 54.65 21.92
N GLN A 2 10.19 55.53 21.16
CA GLN A 2 10.77 56.45 20.14
C GLN A 2 11.32 55.71 18.90
N ALA A 3 11.05 56.09 17.64
CA ALA A 3 10.28 57.20 17.03
C ALA A 3 9.76 56.77 15.62
N VAL A 4 8.51 57.05 15.16
CA VAL A 4 7.92 58.26 14.51
C VAL A 4 8.42 58.62 13.10
N ALA A 5 7.51 58.58 12.11
CA ALA A 5 7.49 59.36 10.86
C ALA A 5 6.02 59.54 10.39
N GLN A 6 5.63 60.68 9.77
CA GLN A 6 4.23 61.16 9.85
C GLN A 6 3.80 62.15 8.73
N ALA A 7 2.94 61.71 7.78
CA ALA A 7 2.18 62.54 6.81
C ALA A 7 0.93 61.76 6.29
N MET A 8 -0.35 62.22 6.24
CA MET A 8 -1.01 63.51 5.92
C MET A 8 -0.86 63.97 4.46
N ALA A 9 -1.90 64.39 3.69
CA ALA A 9 -3.36 64.50 3.92
C ALA A 9 -4.13 64.78 2.58
N ILE A 10 -5.49 64.78 2.59
CA ILE A 10 -6.43 65.59 1.73
C ILE A 10 -6.50 65.22 0.21
N GLU A 11 -7.63 65.26 -0.55
CA GLU A 11 -9.06 65.59 -0.28
C GLU A 11 -10.08 64.89 -1.26
N ARG A 12 -11.37 65.17 -1.07
CA ARG A 12 -12.52 65.25 -2.03
C ARG A 12 -13.43 66.38 -1.47
N PRO A 13 -14.29 67.15 -2.22
CA PRO A 13 -15.26 66.63 -3.21
C PRO A 13 -15.76 67.65 -4.31
N ARG A 14 -16.98 67.39 -4.86
CA ARG A 14 -17.94 68.26 -5.61
C ARG A 14 -17.92 68.20 -7.16
N GLU A 15 -19.02 68.38 -7.91
CA GLU A 15 -20.49 68.36 -7.67
C GLU A 15 -21.27 68.25 -9.01
N LYS A 16 -22.47 67.62 -9.02
CA LYS A 16 -23.75 67.95 -9.76
C LYS A 16 -23.72 68.25 -11.31
N ARG A 17 -24.76 67.98 -12.13
CA ARG A 17 -26.22 67.74 -11.96
C ARG A 17 -26.83 67.12 -13.26
N VAL A 18 -27.78 66.17 -13.13
CA VAL A 18 -29.17 66.11 -13.69
C VAL A 18 -29.37 66.30 -15.23
N VAL A 19 -30.11 65.44 -15.97
CA VAL A 19 -31.60 65.31 -16.08
C VAL A 19 -32.06 63.85 -16.33
N TRP A 20 -33.32 63.53 -15.96
CA TRP A 20 -34.03 62.24 -16.16
C TRP A 20 -35.34 62.44 -16.99
N GLN A 21 -36.04 61.33 -17.31
CA GLN A 21 -37.35 61.18 -18.00
C GLN A 21 -37.27 61.06 -19.54
N GLY A 22 -38.13 60.29 -20.23
CA GLY A 22 -39.21 59.39 -19.78
C GLY A 22 -39.95 58.77 -20.99
N TRP A 23 -40.55 57.59 -20.84
CA TRP A 23 -41.30 56.89 -21.92
C TRP A 23 -42.80 57.23 -21.88
N ALA A 24 -43.42 57.43 -23.04
CA ALA A 24 -44.88 57.26 -23.23
C ALA A 24 -45.25 57.09 -24.73
N SER A 25 -46.20 56.20 -25.01
CA SER A 25 -46.76 55.88 -26.33
C SER A 25 -47.81 56.88 -26.80
N PHE A 26 -48.19 56.87 -28.09
CA PHE A 26 -49.61 56.90 -28.51
C PHE A 26 -49.77 56.45 -29.98
N ALA A 27 -50.95 55.93 -30.32
CA ALA A 27 -51.34 55.50 -31.66
C ALA A 27 -52.65 56.20 -32.09
N MET A 28 -52.88 56.39 -33.40
CA MET A 28 -54.23 56.55 -33.94
C MET A 28 -54.30 56.26 -35.44
N LEU A 29 -55.51 55.91 -35.88
CA LEU A 29 -55.92 55.51 -37.24
C LEU A 29 -57.13 56.39 -37.62
N ALA A 30 -57.30 56.82 -38.88
CA ALA A 30 -58.59 56.79 -39.60
C ALA A 30 -58.64 57.59 -40.93
N LEU A 31 -59.54 57.09 -41.78
CA LEU A 31 -60.03 57.44 -43.12
C LEU A 31 -60.36 58.92 -43.46
N ALA A 32 -60.46 59.16 -44.78
CA ALA A 32 -61.12 60.30 -45.43
C ALA A 32 -62.65 60.16 -45.52
N PRO A 33 -63.38 61.25 -45.87
CA PRO A 33 -64.24 61.20 -47.07
C PRO A 33 -64.23 62.49 -47.92
N LEU A 34 -65.22 62.66 -48.81
CA LEU A 34 -65.18 63.43 -50.06
C LEU A 34 -66.49 64.25 -50.29
N LEU A 35 -66.47 65.24 -51.21
CA LEU A 35 -67.58 65.89 -51.97
C LEU A 35 -68.32 67.19 -51.48
N LEU A 36 -68.41 68.14 -52.44
CA LEU A 36 -69.54 69.02 -52.86
C LEU A 36 -69.83 70.44 -52.27
N LEU A 37 -69.41 71.44 -53.06
CA LEU A 37 -70.18 72.50 -53.76
C LEU A 37 -70.90 73.69 -53.06
N SER A 38 -70.72 74.85 -53.73
CA SER A 38 -71.66 75.99 -53.94
C SER A 38 -71.65 77.19 -52.99
N GLY A 39 -71.61 78.40 -53.57
CA GLY A 39 -71.72 79.69 -52.85
C GLY A 39 -71.19 80.90 -53.63
N CYS A 40 -71.89 81.35 -54.68
CA CYS A 40 -71.52 82.54 -55.47
C CYS A 40 -71.74 83.87 -54.73
N THR A 41 -70.97 84.92 -55.07
CA THR A 41 -71.39 86.18 -55.76
C THR A 41 -70.37 87.32 -55.54
N GLY A 42 -70.23 88.25 -56.52
CA GLY A 42 -69.60 89.56 -56.27
C GLY A 42 -68.49 90.05 -57.22
N SER A 43 -68.87 90.50 -58.42
CA SER A 43 -68.21 91.51 -59.28
C SER A 43 -67.53 92.68 -58.52
N VAL A 44 -66.57 93.46 -59.05
CA VAL A 44 -65.85 93.56 -60.35
C VAL A 44 -64.59 94.42 -60.14
N ALA A 45 -63.52 94.17 -60.92
CA ALA A 45 -62.70 95.23 -61.54
C ALA A 45 -61.67 94.62 -62.51
N SER A 46 -61.63 95.11 -63.76
CA SER A 46 -60.65 94.70 -64.76
C SER A 46 -59.36 95.50 -64.65
N LEU A 47 -58.21 94.83 -64.58
CA LEU A 47 -56.91 95.41 -64.96
C LEU A 47 -56.16 94.41 -65.85
N ASN A 48 -55.79 94.83 -67.06
CA ASN A 48 -54.91 94.08 -67.94
C ASN A 48 -53.48 94.14 -67.40
N SER A 49 -52.86 92.99 -67.12
CA SER A 49 -51.42 92.81 -67.28
C SER A 49 -51.03 91.34 -67.41
N ALA A 50 -50.38 91.00 -68.54
CA ALA A 50 -49.48 89.87 -68.78
C ALA A 50 -49.84 88.46 -68.22
N ASN A 51 -49.99 87.50 -69.13
CA ASN A 51 -49.74 86.09 -68.82
C ASN A 51 -48.30 85.94 -68.29
N PRO A 52 -48.06 85.41 -67.07
CA PRO A 52 -46.70 85.27 -66.55
C PRO A 52 -45.88 84.34 -67.46
N ALA A 53 -44.64 84.74 -67.76
CA ALA A 53 -43.74 83.93 -68.58
C ALA A 53 -43.53 82.55 -67.92
N PRO A 54 -43.47 81.45 -68.71
CA PRO A 54 -43.26 80.12 -68.13
C PRO A 54 -41.91 80.08 -67.40
N VAL A 55 -41.90 79.47 -66.21
CA VAL A 55 -40.73 79.37 -65.35
C VAL A 55 -39.97 78.10 -65.71
N PRO A 56 -38.67 78.16 -66.03
CA PRO A 56 -37.87 76.97 -66.36
C PRO A 56 -37.78 76.02 -65.15
N PRO A 57 -37.49 74.72 -65.37
CA PRO A 57 -37.47 73.76 -64.27
C PRO A 57 -36.28 74.03 -63.34
N ALA A 58 -36.49 73.91 -62.03
CA ALA A 58 -35.47 74.06 -60.99
C ALA A 58 -35.52 72.86 -60.04
N ILE A 59 -34.40 72.17 -59.87
CA ILE A 59 -34.30 70.99 -58.99
C ILE A 59 -34.19 71.47 -57.54
N THR A 60 -35.16 71.08 -56.72
CA THR A 60 -35.22 71.41 -55.28
C THR A 60 -34.70 70.28 -54.41
N THR A 61 -34.63 69.05 -54.92
CA THR A 61 -33.95 67.92 -54.27
C THR A 61 -33.24 67.08 -55.32
N GLN A 62 -31.91 67.00 -55.21
CA GLN A 62 -31.06 66.18 -56.08
C GLN A 62 -31.21 64.68 -55.76
N PRO A 63 -30.91 63.77 -56.71
CA PRO A 63 -30.81 62.36 -56.42
C PRO A 63 -29.65 62.06 -55.47
N ASN A 64 -29.90 61.18 -54.49
CA ASN A 64 -28.90 60.72 -53.54
C ASN A 64 -28.18 59.46 -54.06
N ASN A 65 -26.88 59.35 -53.78
CA ASN A 65 -26.10 58.13 -53.98
C ASN A 65 -26.80 56.93 -53.33
N GLN A 66 -26.78 55.77 -54.01
CA GLN A 66 -27.40 54.54 -53.52
C GLN A 66 -26.33 53.48 -53.25
N THR A 67 -26.47 52.71 -52.17
CA THR A 67 -25.62 51.55 -51.90
C THR A 67 -26.50 50.32 -51.71
N VAL A 68 -26.27 49.29 -52.52
CA VAL A 68 -27.05 48.03 -52.53
C VAL A 68 -26.12 46.82 -52.58
N VAL A 69 -26.66 45.63 -52.33
CA VAL A 69 -25.96 44.35 -52.57
C VAL A 69 -26.36 43.83 -53.94
N ALA A 70 -25.43 43.19 -54.67
CA ALA A 70 -25.74 42.59 -55.96
C ALA A 70 -26.95 41.63 -55.87
N GLY A 71 -27.83 41.71 -56.86
CA GLY A 71 -29.16 41.08 -56.88
C GLY A 71 -30.29 42.00 -56.38
N GLN A 72 -30.00 43.08 -55.66
CA GLN A 72 -31.00 44.09 -55.25
C GLN A 72 -31.10 45.23 -56.26
N ALA A 73 -32.25 45.90 -56.27
CA ALA A 73 -32.51 47.11 -57.05
C ALA A 73 -32.21 48.38 -56.23
N ALA A 74 -31.80 49.46 -56.91
CA ALA A 74 -31.59 50.79 -56.33
C ALA A 74 -32.61 51.78 -56.90
N THR A 75 -33.10 52.73 -56.08
CA THR A 75 -34.07 53.75 -56.51
C THR A 75 -33.50 55.14 -56.36
N PHE A 76 -33.46 55.89 -57.46
CA PHE A 76 -33.10 57.29 -57.52
C PHE A 76 -34.37 58.13 -57.67
N MET A 77 -34.38 59.33 -57.07
CA MET A 77 -35.54 60.24 -57.05
C MET A 77 -35.06 61.69 -57.20
N VAL A 78 -35.85 62.52 -57.85
CA VAL A 78 -35.64 63.97 -57.95
C VAL A 78 -36.90 64.71 -57.53
N VAL A 79 -36.77 65.88 -56.91
CA VAL A 79 -37.88 66.82 -56.70
C VAL A 79 -37.54 68.12 -57.40
N ALA A 80 -38.50 68.68 -58.13
CA ALA A 80 -38.33 69.90 -58.90
C ALA A 80 -39.58 70.79 -58.88
N SER A 81 -39.37 72.06 -59.19
CA SER A 81 -40.38 73.09 -59.39
C SER A 81 -40.24 73.71 -60.79
N GLY A 82 -41.26 74.44 -61.24
CA GLY A 82 -41.32 75.06 -62.57
C GLY A 82 -42.74 75.04 -63.14
N THR A 83 -42.94 75.66 -64.30
CA THR A 83 -44.25 75.62 -64.98
C THR A 83 -44.49 74.24 -65.61
N ALA A 84 -45.67 73.66 -65.38
CA ALA A 84 -46.07 72.39 -65.99
C ALA A 84 -46.48 72.56 -67.48
N PRO A 85 -46.41 71.50 -68.32
CA PRO A 85 -45.96 70.14 -68.01
C PRO A 85 -44.43 70.05 -67.89
N MET A 86 -43.95 69.19 -66.99
CA MET A 86 -42.53 68.82 -66.87
C MET A 86 -42.29 67.44 -67.46
N SER A 87 -41.28 67.33 -68.32
CA SER A 87 -40.75 66.06 -68.82
C SER A 87 -39.49 65.69 -68.05
N TYR A 88 -39.31 64.40 -67.77
CA TYR A 88 -38.10 63.83 -67.16
C TYR A 88 -37.45 62.86 -68.14
N GLN A 89 -36.13 62.73 -68.10
CA GLN A 89 -35.38 61.70 -68.80
C GLN A 89 -34.16 61.33 -67.96
N TRP A 90 -34.17 60.15 -67.33
CA TRP A 90 -33.01 59.65 -66.60
C TRP A 90 -31.90 59.20 -67.56
N GLN A 91 -30.66 59.37 -67.13
CA GLN A 91 -29.46 58.92 -67.81
C GLN A 91 -28.67 57.97 -66.90
N LYS A 92 -27.98 56.99 -67.50
CA LYS A 92 -26.92 56.20 -66.85
C LYS A 92 -25.61 56.54 -67.55
N ASN A 93 -24.63 57.03 -66.81
CA ASN A 93 -23.32 57.45 -67.34
C ASN A 93 -23.44 58.43 -68.54
N GLY A 94 -24.40 59.36 -68.51
CA GLY A 94 -24.67 60.34 -69.58
C GLY A 94 -25.46 59.81 -70.80
N ALA A 95 -25.92 58.55 -70.78
CA ALA A 95 -26.75 57.97 -71.84
C ALA A 95 -28.21 57.80 -71.38
N ASN A 96 -29.18 58.25 -72.20
CA ASN A 96 -30.61 58.17 -71.88
C ASN A 96 -31.09 56.73 -71.63
N ILE A 97 -31.77 56.52 -70.51
CA ILE A 97 -32.42 55.26 -70.17
C ILE A 97 -33.82 55.24 -70.82
N VAL A 98 -34.03 54.32 -71.77
CA VAL A 98 -35.30 54.22 -72.52
C VAL A 98 -36.48 53.99 -71.56
N GLY A 99 -37.49 54.86 -71.66
CA GLY A 99 -38.72 54.77 -70.86
C GLY A 99 -38.64 55.31 -69.44
N ALA A 100 -37.48 55.77 -68.97
CA ALA A 100 -37.31 56.33 -67.63
C ALA A 100 -37.71 57.82 -67.59
N THR A 101 -39.01 58.10 -67.64
CA THR A 101 -39.59 59.45 -67.80
C THR A 101 -40.38 59.98 -66.59
N SER A 102 -40.15 59.39 -65.42
CA SER A 102 -40.79 59.76 -64.13
C SER A 102 -39.83 60.52 -63.21
N SER A 103 -40.36 61.14 -62.14
CA SER A 103 -39.58 61.77 -61.07
C SER A 103 -38.73 60.79 -60.23
N SER A 104 -38.89 59.48 -60.45
CA SER A 104 -38.04 58.43 -59.88
C SER A 104 -37.66 57.41 -60.95
N TYR A 105 -36.55 56.72 -60.71
CA TYR A 105 -36.08 55.59 -61.49
C TYR A 105 -35.54 54.50 -60.58
N THR A 106 -36.05 53.27 -60.74
CA THR A 106 -35.56 52.09 -60.05
C THR A 106 -34.80 51.21 -61.04
N THR A 107 -33.58 50.82 -60.70
CA THR A 107 -32.77 49.92 -61.52
C THR A 107 -33.38 48.51 -61.58
N PRO A 108 -33.05 47.70 -62.59
CA PRO A 108 -33.11 46.25 -62.48
C PRO A 108 -32.25 45.73 -61.30
N ALA A 109 -32.32 44.43 -61.02
CA ALA A 109 -31.40 43.77 -60.09
C ALA A 109 -29.94 44.03 -60.52
N THR A 110 -29.17 44.62 -59.62
CA THR A 110 -27.82 45.14 -59.92
C THR A 110 -26.75 44.04 -59.87
N ALA A 111 -25.74 44.13 -60.73
CA ALA A 111 -24.52 43.33 -60.63
C ALA A 111 -23.39 44.11 -59.94
N THR A 112 -22.38 43.43 -59.39
CA THR A 112 -21.18 44.12 -58.86
C THR A 112 -20.49 45.01 -59.90
N ALA A 113 -20.59 44.65 -61.18
CA ALA A 113 -20.09 45.43 -62.32
C ALA A 113 -20.88 46.74 -62.58
N ASP A 114 -22.07 46.93 -61.99
CA ASP A 114 -22.80 48.21 -62.05
C ASP A 114 -22.25 49.24 -61.05
N SER A 115 -21.41 48.83 -60.09
CA SER A 115 -20.82 49.71 -59.08
C SER A 115 -19.96 50.79 -59.74
N GLY A 116 -20.12 52.04 -59.30
CA GLY A 116 -19.52 53.23 -59.92
C GLY A 116 -20.35 53.85 -61.05
N SER A 117 -21.45 53.23 -61.48
CA SER A 117 -22.38 53.86 -62.43
C SER A 117 -23.00 55.12 -61.84
N THR A 118 -23.11 56.18 -62.64
CA THR A 118 -23.76 57.43 -62.26
C THR A 118 -25.14 57.55 -62.88
N PHE A 119 -26.08 58.11 -62.13
CA PHE A 119 -27.46 58.36 -62.54
C PHE A 119 -27.81 59.83 -62.33
N ASP A 120 -28.20 60.48 -63.41
CA ASP A 120 -28.69 61.85 -63.43
C ASP A 120 -30.01 61.92 -64.20
N VAL A 121 -30.71 63.05 -64.11
CA VAL A 121 -31.98 63.26 -64.79
C VAL A 121 -32.03 64.64 -65.41
N VAL A 122 -32.39 64.68 -66.69
CA VAL A 122 -32.68 65.91 -67.43
C VAL A 122 -34.17 66.21 -67.27
N LEU A 123 -34.49 67.37 -66.75
CA LEU A 123 -35.85 67.91 -66.69
C LEU A 123 -36.02 69.00 -67.73
N SER A 124 -37.17 69.05 -68.40
CA SER A 124 -37.48 70.09 -69.38
C SER A 124 -38.95 70.53 -69.37
N ASN A 125 -39.18 71.79 -69.70
CA ASN A 125 -40.48 72.35 -70.04
C ASN A 125 -40.33 73.38 -71.19
N SER A 126 -41.38 74.14 -71.49
CA SER A 126 -41.37 75.15 -72.57
C SER A 126 -40.45 76.36 -72.34
N ALA A 127 -39.91 76.57 -71.14
CA ALA A 127 -38.98 77.65 -70.82
C ALA A 127 -37.50 77.22 -70.74
N GLY A 128 -37.20 75.92 -70.73
CA GLY A 128 -35.83 75.42 -70.74
C GLY A 128 -35.66 74.03 -70.13
N SER A 129 -34.41 73.66 -69.88
CA SER A 129 -34.03 72.41 -69.24
C SER A 129 -32.98 72.60 -68.15
N VAL A 130 -32.92 71.64 -67.22
CA VAL A 130 -31.91 71.53 -66.18
C VAL A 130 -31.55 70.05 -65.99
N THR A 131 -30.28 69.75 -65.77
CA THR A 131 -29.81 68.41 -65.43
C THR A 131 -29.49 68.34 -63.94
N SER A 132 -29.80 67.22 -63.29
CA SER A 132 -29.44 66.99 -61.89
C SER A 132 -27.93 66.85 -61.69
N SER A 133 -27.48 66.95 -60.44
CA SER A 133 -26.20 66.34 -60.07
C SER A 133 -26.26 64.83 -60.28
N ALA A 134 -25.14 64.23 -60.64
CA ALA A 134 -25.03 62.80 -60.83
C ALA A 134 -24.94 62.05 -59.49
N ALA A 135 -25.83 61.08 -59.26
CA ALA A 135 -25.82 60.20 -58.10
C ALA A 135 -25.10 58.88 -58.42
N THR A 136 -24.15 58.47 -57.60
CA THR A 136 -23.39 57.23 -57.79
C THR A 136 -24.11 56.03 -57.19
N LEU A 137 -24.13 54.92 -57.93
CA LEU A 137 -24.52 53.60 -57.45
C LEU A 137 -23.28 52.83 -56.95
N THR A 138 -23.31 52.38 -55.70
CA THR A 138 -22.34 51.43 -55.15
C THR A 138 -23.01 50.07 -55.00
N VAL A 139 -22.44 49.03 -55.63
CA VAL A 139 -22.94 47.66 -55.53
C VAL A 139 -21.92 46.77 -54.82
N ASN A 140 -22.26 46.35 -53.62
CA ASN A 140 -21.43 45.45 -52.81
C ASN A 140 -21.64 44.00 -53.24
N ALA A 141 -20.56 43.21 -53.20
CA ALA A 141 -20.66 41.76 -53.37
C ALA A 141 -21.43 41.11 -52.21
N PRO A 142 -22.17 40.01 -52.44
CA PRO A 142 -22.81 39.26 -51.36
C PRO A 142 -21.74 38.65 -50.44
N ALA A 143 -22.02 38.62 -49.14
CA ALA A 143 -21.14 37.98 -48.17
C ALA A 143 -21.14 36.45 -48.35
N VAL A 144 -19.96 35.84 -48.30
CA VAL A 144 -19.73 34.41 -48.41
C VAL A 144 -19.65 33.80 -47.01
N ALA A 145 -20.48 32.81 -46.72
CA ALA A 145 -20.49 32.10 -45.44
C ALA A 145 -19.15 31.37 -45.18
N PRO A 146 -18.77 31.11 -43.91
CA PRO A 146 -17.46 30.56 -43.62
C PRO A 146 -17.35 29.09 -44.05
N THR A 147 -16.17 28.70 -44.53
CA THR A 147 -15.82 27.30 -44.83
C THR A 147 -14.51 26.93 -44.14
N ILE A 148 -14.46 25.74 -43.53
CA ILE A 148 -13.25 25.24 -42.86
C ILE A 148 -12.40 24.49 -43.89
N THR A 149 -11.18 24.98 -44.11
CA THR A 149 -10.20 24.41 -45.06
C THR A 149 -9.12 23.58 -44.36
N THR A 150 -9.00 23.67 -43.04
CA THR A 150 -8.17 22.76 -42.22
C THR A 150 -8.87 22.51 -40.89
N GLN A 151 -9.21 21.23 -40.65
CA GLN A 151 -9.86 20.76 -39.43
C GLN A 151 -8.86 20.68 -38.27
N PRO A 152 -9.31 20.78 -37.00
CA PRO A 152 -8.45 20.51 -35.86
C PRO A 152 -8.01 19.04 -35.84
N ALA A 153 -6.76 18.80 -35.44
CA ALA A 153 -6.19 17.47 -35.31
C ALA A 153 -6.21 16.99 -33.86
N ASN A 154 -6.38 15.68 -33.66
CA ASN A 154 -6.26 15.02 -32.35
C ASN A 154 -4.91 15.36 -31.70
N GLN A 155 -4.90 15.54 -30.37
CA GLN A 155 -3.72 15.88 -29.60
C GLN A 155 -3.41 14.77 -28.59
N THR A 156 -2.12 14.48 -28.37
CA THR A 156 -1.67 13.56 -27.32
C THR A 156 -0.62 14.26 -26.46
N VAL A 157 -0.86 14.33 -25.16
CA VAL A 157 0.02 15.00 -24.18
C VAL A 157 0.18 14.14 -22.92
N THR A 158 1.18 14.45 -22.10
CA THR A 158 1.30 13.90 -20.74
C THR A 158 0.63 14.85 -19.75
N GLY A 159 -0.04 14.31 -18.73
CA GLY A 159 -0.67 15.11 -17.67
C GLY A 159 0.28 16.16 -17.09
N GLY A 160 -0.21 17.39 -16.94
CA GLY A 160 0.55 18.59 -16.59
C GLY A 160 0.95 19.46 -17.79
N GLN A 161 0.90 18.93 -19.03
CA GLN A 161 1.17 19.71 -20.24
C GLN A 161 -0.12 20.25 -20.88
N PRO A 162 -0.08 21.43 -21.54
CA PRO A 162 -1.19 21.94 -22.34
C PRO A 162 -1.20 21.30 -23.74
N ALA A 163 -2.39 21.21 -24.35
CA ALA A 163 -2.59 20.82 -25.75
C ALA A 163 -3.09 22.02 -26.57
N THR A 164 -2.73 22.11 -27.86
CA THR A 164 -3.20 23.19 -28.75
C THR A 164 -3.95 22.64 -29.94
N PHE A 165 -5.15 23.16 -30.18
CA PHE A 165 -5.99 22.89 -31.33
C PHE A 165 -6.04 24.14 -32.22
N SER A 166 -6.11 23.96 -33.53
CA SER A 166 -6.16 25.05 -34.51
C SER A 166 -7.06 24.70 -35.69
N VAL A 167 -7.68 25.73 -36.29
CA VAL A 167 -8.53 25.62 -37.47
C VAL A 167 -8.08 26.65 -38.50
N VAL A 168 -8.23 26.34 -39.78
CA VAL A 168 -8.14 27.34 -40.87
C VAL A 168 -9.50 27.42 -41.55
N ALA A 169 -10.00 28.65 -41.71
CA ALA A 169 -11.28 28.92 -42.34
C ALA A 169 -11.19 30.12 -43.30
N THR A 170 -12.05 30.11 -44.32
CA THR A 170 -12.19 31.19 -45.30
C THR A 170 -13.64 31.68 -45.35
N GLY A 171 -13.89 32.88 -45.84
CA GLY A 171 -15.21 33.51 -45.92
C GLY A 171 -15.09 35.02 -45.94
N THR A 172 -16.22 35.75 -46.05
CA THR A 172 -16.19 37.21 -45.94
C THR A 172 -15.87 37.63 -44.50
N ALA A 173 -14.87 38.48 -44.33
CA ALA A 173 -14.47 39.00 -43.02
C ALA A 173 -15.47 40.01 -42.43
N PRO A 174 -15.54 40.18 -41.10
CA PRO A 174 -14.78 39.45 -40.08
C PRO A 174 -15.33 38.03 -39.84
N LEU A 175 -14.41 37.09 -39.56
CA LEU A 175 -14.76 35.77 -39.04
C LEU A 175 -14.70 35.79 -37.51
N SER A 176 -15.73 35.24 -36.87
CA SER A 176 -15.78 34.99 -35.42
C SER A 176 -15.57 33.51 -35.16
N TYR A 177 -14.89 33.16 -34.05
CA TYR A 177 -14.65 31.79 -33.62
C TYR A 177 -15.23 31.57 -32.23
N GLN A 178 -15.64 30.35 -31.92
CA GLN A 178 -16.00 29.92 -30.57
C GLN A 178 -15.66 28.43 -30.42
N TRP A 179 -14.65 28.11 -29.62
CA TRP A 179 -14.30 26.71 -29.31
C TRP A 179 -15.27 26.09 -28.31
N GLN A 180 -15.48 24.79 -28.44
CA GLN A 180 -16.27 23.97 -27.53
C GLN A 180 -15.41 22.83 -26.95
N LYS A 181 -15.72 22.42 -25.71
CA LYS A 181 -15.24 21.17 -25.11
C LYS A 181 -16.45 20.30 -24.83
N ASN A 182 -16.47 19.07 -25.35
CA ASN A 182 -17.59 18.13 -25.20
C ASN A 182 -18.96 18.76 -25.56
N GLY A 183 -19.01 19.61 -26.60
CA GLY A 183 -20.22 20.33 -27.05
C GLY A 183 -20.62 21.56 -26.23
N ALA A 184 -19.83 21.99 -25.24
CA ALA A 184 -20.09 23.20 -24.44
C ALA A 184 -19.07 24.32 -24.76
N ASN A 185 -19.56 25.55 -24.96
CA ASN A 185 -18.71 26.71 -25.27
C ASN A 185 -17.65 26.98 -24.18
N ILE A 186 -16.39 27.13 -24.60
CA ILE A 186 -15.28 27.52 -23.73
C ILE A 186 -15.25 29.06 -23.64
N ALA A 187 -15.43 29.61 -22.44
CA ALA A 187 -15.46 31.06 -22.24
C ALA A 187 -14.15 31.73 -22.70
N GLY A 188 -14.26 32.75 -23.54
CA GLY A 188 -13.12 33.52 -24.06
C GLY A 188 -12.30 32.86 -25.18
N ALA A 189 -12.62 31.61 -25.57
CA ALA A 189 -11.89 30.91 -26.63
C ALA A 189 -12.40 31.32 -28.03
N THR A 190 -12.09 32.55 -28.45
CA THR A 190 -12.64 33.20 -29.66
C THR A 190 -11.62 33.41 -30.79
N SER A 191 -10.50 32.67 -30.78
CA SER A 191 -9.44 32.72 -31.79
C SER A 191 -9.42 31.49 -32.70
N ALA A 192 -8.74 31.57 -33.83
CA ALA A 192 -8.54 30.43 -34.76
C ALA A 192 -7.71 29.26 -34.16
N SER A 193 -7.13 29.45 -32.98
CA SER A 193 -6.52 28.39 -32.17
C SER A 193 -6.97 28.50 -30.72
N TYR A 194 -6.96 27.37 -30.01
CA TYR A 194 -7.19 27.27 -28.58
C TYR A 194 -6.16 26.36 -27.94
N THR A 195 -5.53 26.84 -26.87
CA THR A 195 -4.60 26.06 -26.04
C THR A 195 -5.27 25.78 -24.71
N THR A 196 -5.31 24.52 -24.30
CA THR A 196 -5.88 24.12 -23.01
C THR A 196 -5.02 24.66 -21.85
N PRO A 197 -5.60 24.78 -20.64
CA PRO A 197 -4.81 24.73 -19.40
C PRO A 197 -3.96 23.44 -19.33
N ALA A 198 -3.06 23.36 -18.34
CA ALA A 198 -2.35 22.12 -18.01
C ALA A 198 -3.36 20.98 -17.79
N THR A 199 -3.25 19.92 -18.60
CA THR A 199 -4.23 18.83 -18.65
C THR A 199 -4.10 17.88 -17.47
N ALA A 200 -5.21 17.34 -16.99
CA ALA A 200 -5.24 16.24 -16.02
C ALA A 200 -5.55 14.91 -16.72
N THR A 201 -5.26 13.77 -16.08
CA THR A 201 -5.68 12.45 -16.59
C THR A 201 -7.20 12.33 -16.75
N ALA A 202 -7.98 13.10 -15.97
CA ALA A 202 -9.43 13.20 -16.11
C ALA A 202 -9.90 13.93 -17.39
N ASP A 203 -9.01 14.66 -18.09
CA ASP A 203 -9.32 15.26 -19.40
C ASP A 203 -9.20 14.26 -20.56
N ASN A 204 -8.64 13.06 -20.33
CA ASN A 204 -8.44 12.04 -21.36
C ASN A 204 -9.76 11.64 -22.03
N GLY A 205 -9.81 11.69 -23.36
CA GLY A 205 -11.02 11.44 -24.16
C GLY A 205 -11.92 12.67 -24.37
N SER A 206 -11.57 13.84 -23.82
CA SER A 206 -12.31 15.08 -24.12
C SER A 206 -12.25 15.41 -25.61
N THR A 207 -13.37 15.86 -26.18
CA THR A 207 -13.45 16.33 -27.57
C THR A 207 -13.47 17.85 -27.64
N PHE A 208 -12.89 18.38 -28.71
CA PHE A 208 -12.83 19.80 -29.01
C PHE A 208 -13.27 20.05 -30.46
N ASP A 209 -14.10 21.06 -30.65
CA ASP A 209 -14.55 21.56 -31.94
C ASP A 209 -14.67 23.09 -31.90
N VAL A 210 -14.86 23.73 -33.06
CA VAL A 210 -14.98 25.18 -33.16
C VAL A 210 -16.06 25.57 -34.14
N VAL A 211 -16.93 26.49 -33.71
CA VAL A 211 -17.91 27.17 -34.55
C VAL A 211 -17.27 28.42 -35.13
N VAL A 212 -17.28 28.54 -36.45
CA VAL A 212 -16.81 29.73 -37.20
C VAL A 212 -18.01 30.41 -37.84
N SER A 213 -18.18 31.72 -37.64
CA SER A 213 -19.36 32.48 -38.11
C SER A 213 -19.01 33.84 -38.71
N ASN A 214 -19.90 34.33 -39.59
CA ASN A 214 -19.94 35.71 -40.07
C ASN A 214 -21.39 36.13 -40.38
N SER A 215 -21.60 37.28 -41.03
CA SER A 215 -22.93 37.79 -41.37
C SER A 215 -23.73 36.95 -42.38
N ALA A 216 -23.09 36.00 -43.08
CA ALA A 216 -23.73 35.12 -44.05
C ALA A 216 -24.05 33.71 -43.52
N GLY A 217 -23.51 33.32 -42.36
CA GLY A 217 -23.80 32.03 -41.73
C GLY A 217 -22.70 31.54 -40.78
N SER A 218 -22.78 30.25 -40.43
CA SER A 218 -21.80 29.58 -39.58
C SER A 218 -21.54 28.13 -40.00
N VAL A 219 -20.35 27.62 -39.66
CA VAL A 219 -19.94 26.23 -39.85
C VAL A 219 -19.25 25.72 -38.59
N THR A 220 -19.44 24.45 -38.23
CA THR A 220 -18.74 23.80 -37.11
C THR A 220 -17.66 22.85 -37.67
N SER A 221 -16.53 22.76 -36.98
CA SER A 221 -15.47 21.81 -37.34
C SER A 221 -15.86 20.36 -37.07
N ASN A 222 -15.05 19.42 -37.58
CA ASN A 222 -15.00 18.07 -37.03
C ASN A 222 -14.50 18.13 -35.57
N THR A 223 -14.84 17.12 -34.78
CA THR A 223 -14.31 16.95 -33.43
C THR A 223 -12.89 16.39 -33.45
N ALA A 224 -12.00 16.99 -32.65
CA ALA A 224 -10.67 16.49 -32.35
C ALA A 224 -10.62 15.97 -30.91
N THR A 225 -10.00 14.81 -30.69
CA THR A 225 -9.91 14.17 -29.38
C THR A 225 -8.58 14.50 -28.69
N LEU A 226 -8.63 14.73 -27.38
CA LEU A 226 -7.48 14.86 -26.51
C LEU A 226 -7.17 13.52 -25.81
N THR A 227 -5.97 12.98 -26.05
CA THR A 227 -5.41 11.87 -25.26
C THR A 227 -4.46 12.43 -24.21
N VAL A 228 -4.67 12.08 -22.93
CA VAL A 228 -3.79 12.48 -21.82
C VAL A 228 -3.17 11.23 -21.20
N ASN A 229 -1.89 11.01 -21.48
CA ASN A 229 -1.09 9.97 -20.86
C ASN A 229 -0.85 10.31 -19.39
N ALA A 230 -0.92 9.29 -18.52
CA ALA A 230 -0.61 9.46 -17.10
C ALA A 230 0.85 9.90 -16.92
N SER A 231 1.08 10.87 -16.03
CA SER A 231 2.43 11.29 -15.66
C SER A 231 3.08 10.20 -14.81
N THR A 232 4.27 9.74 -15.20
CA THR A 232 5.01 8.68 -14.52
C THR A 232 5.89 9.29 -13.42
N VAL A 233 5.65 8.90 -12.17
CA VAL A 233 6.40 9.38 -10.99
C VAL A 233 7.69 8.58 -10.86
N MET A 234 8.83 9.28 -10.80
CA MET A 234 10.16 8.68 -10.57
C MET A 234 10.20 7.95 -9.21
N PRO A 235 10.96 6.85 -9.05
CA PRO A 235 10.97 6.12 -7.79
C PRO A 235 11.59 6.93 -6.66
N THR A 236 11.03 6.80 -5.47
CA THR A 236 11.52 7.34 -4.20
C THR A 236 11.61 6.21 -3.19
N ILE A 237 12.69 6.17 -2.40
CA ILE A 237 12.84 5.21 -1.31
C ILE A 237 12.22 5.84 -0.06
N THR A 238 11.13 5.25 0.44
CA THR A 238 10.45 5.69 1.67
C THR A 238 11.08 5.06 2.90
N THR A 239 11.57 3.83 2.79
CA THR A 239 12.34 3.14 3.83
C THR A 239 13.56 2.49 3.19
N GLY A 240 14.75 3.00 3.50
CA GLY A 240 16.01 2.41 3.06
C GLY A 240 16.36 1.13 3.83
N PRO A 241 17.34 0.35 3.36
CA PRO A 241 17.82 -0.82 4.08
C PRO A 241 18.43 -0.41 5.43
N ALA A 242 18.07 -1.15 6.48
CA ALA A 242 18.68 -1.01 7.79
C ALA A 242 19.96 -1.85 7.89
N SER A 243 20.99 -1.31 8.55
CA SER A 243 22.20 -2.07 8.90
C SER A 243 21.83 -3.32 9.70
N GLN A 244 22.46 -4.45 9.36
CA GLN A 244 22.20 -5.74 9.98
C GLN A 244 23.37 -6.15 10.86
N THR A 245 23.09 -6.78 12.00
CA THR A 245 24.11 -7.40 12.85
C THR A 245 23.84 -8.89 12.93
N VAL A 246 24.81 -9.72 12.55
CA VAL A 246 24.72 -11.18 12.57
C VAL A 246 26.01 -11.77 13.15
N THR A 247 25.95 -13.01 13.64
CA THR A 247 27.15 -13.82 13.86
C THR A 247 27.57 -14.51 12.55
N PRO A 248 28.84 -14.90 12.36
CA PRO A 248 29.19 -15.77 11.25
C PRO A 248 28.39 -17.08 11.30
N GLY A 249 28.21 -17.71 10.14
CA GLY A 249 27.30 -18.86 10.02
C GLY A 249 25.81 -18.49 9.88
N GLN A 250 25.44 -17.21 10.04
CA GLN A 250 24.08 -16.71 9.78
C GLN A 250 24.01 -15.90 8.48
N SER A 251 22.83 -15.82 7.87
CA SER A 251 22.53 -14.91 6.75
C SER A 251 21.90 -13.60 7.25
N ALA A 252 22.16 -12.49 6.56
CA ALA A 252 21.54 -11.20 6.82
C ALA A 252 20.56 -10.83 5.69
N THR A 253 19.40 -10.26 6.02
CA THR A 253 18.43 -9.79 5.02
C THR A 253 18.32 -8.27 5.04
N PHE A 254 18.52 -7.66 3.87
CA PHE A 254 18.29 -6.25 3.63
C PHE A 254 17.01 -6.08 2.80
N SER A 255 16.18 -5.09 3.13
CA SER A 255 14.93 -4.80 2.42
C SER A 255 14.81 -3.30 2.13
N VAL A 256 14.01 -2.94 1.13
CA VAL A 256 13.72 -1.55 0.78
C VAL A 256 12.23 -1.39 0.50
N VAL A 257 11.67 -0.26 0.94
CA VAL A 257 10.32 0.17 0.54
C VAL A 257 10.47 1.39 -0.35
N ALA A 258 9.85 1.32 -1.53
CA ALA A 258 9.91 2.38 -2.53
C ALA A 258 8.50 2.69 -3.09
N ALA A 259 8.27 3.96 -3.40
CA ALA A 259 7.07 4.47 -4.04
C ALA A 259 7.43 5.06 -5.42
N GLY A 260 6.47 5.05 -6.35
CA GLY A 260 6.67 5.52 -7.72
C GLY A 260 5.71 4.84 -8.68
N THR A 261 5.70 5.23 -9.96
CA THR A 261 4.86 4.54 -10.95
C THR A 261 5.47 3.17 -11.31
N ALA A 262 4.64 2.13 -11.26
CA ALA A 262 5.04 0.76 -11.61
C ALA A 262 5.27 0.60 -13.13
N PRO A 263 6.09 -0.38 -13.58
CA PRO A 263 6.85 -1.33 -12.76
C PRO A 263 8.09 -0.69 -12.12
N LEU A 264 8.35 -1.04 -10.86
CA LEU A 264 9.61 -0.73 -10.17
C LEU A 264 10.56 -1.91 -10.33
N ASN A 265 11.79 -1.63 -10.78
CA ASN A 265 12.86 -2.61 -10.90
C ASN A 265 13.88 -2.36 -9.80
N TYR A 266 14.45 -3.42 -9.23
CA TYR A 266 15.44 -3.35 -8.16
C TYR A 266 16.77 -3.93 -8.64
N GLN A 267 17.88 -3.45 -8.09
CA GLN A 267 19.19 -4.07 -8.26
C GLN A 267 20.06 -3.78 -7.04
N TRP A 268 20.43 -4.83 -6.30
CA TRP A 268 21.33 -4.70 -5.14
C TRP A 268 22.81 -4.70 -5.53
N ALA A 269 23.62 -4.05 -4.71
CA ALA A 269 25.07 -4.02 -4.80
C ALA A 269 25.71 -4.23 -3.41
N LYS A 270 26.86 -4.93 -3.36
CA LYS A 270 27.73 -5.09 -2.19
C LYS A 270 29.02 -4.32 -2.44
N ASN A 271 29.38 -3.40 -1.52
CA ASN A 271 30.57 -2.55 -1.63
C ASN A 271 30.67 -1.81 -2.99
N GLY A 272 29.52 -1.39 -3.54
CA GLY A 272 29.41 -0.74 -4.85
C GLY A 272 29.42 -1.67 -6.07
N ALA A 273 29.66 -2.98 -5.90
CA ALA A 273 29.62 -3.96 -6.98
C ALA A 273 28.23 -4.64 -7.07
N THR A 274 27.64 -4.66 -8.27
CA THR A 274 26.33 -5.26 -8.55
C THR A 274 26.28 -6.74 -8.20
N ILE A 275 25.24 -7.17 -7.47
CA ILE A 275 24.99 -8.57 -7.14
C ILE A 275 24.10 -9.20 -8.23
N SER A 276 24.63 -10.17 -8.97
CA SER A 276 23.89 -10.84 -10.04
C SER A 276 22.62 -11.53 -9.50
N GLY A 277 21.48 -11.32 -10.18
CA GLY A 277 20.19 -11.90 -9.83
C GLY A 277 19.47 -11.27 -8.63
N ALA A 278 20.08 -10.32 -7.92
CA ALA A 278 19.46 -9.63 -6.79
C ALA A 278 18.53 -8.49 -7.26
N THR A 279 17.39 -8.86 -7.86
CA THR A 279 16.47 -7.93 -8.57
C THR A 279 15.12 -7.71 -7.87
N PHE A 280 15.03 -8.03 -6.58
CA PHE A 280 13.81 -7.89 -5.77
C PHE A 280 13.94 -6.77 -4.72
N SER A 281 12.82 -6.40 -4.08
CA SER A 281 12.78 -5.40 -2.99
C SER A 281 13.48 -5.85 -1.69
N SER A 282 13.95 -7.10 -1.63
CA SER A 282 14.85 -7.61 -0.59
C SER A 282 16.00 -8.39 -1.20
N PHE A 283 17.09 -8.49 -0.42
CA PHE A 283 18.24 -9.34 -0.69
C PHE A 283 18.72 -9.98 0.62
N THR A 284 18.77 -11.30 0.63
CA THR A 284 19.36 -12.10 1.71
C THR A 284 20.77 -12.52 1.29
N THR A 285 21.76 -12.28 2.15
CA THR A 285 23.14 -12.71 1.89
C THR A 285 23.23 -14.24 1.87
N PRO A 286 24.22 -14.81 1.16
CA PRO A 286 24.76 -16.11 1.53
C PRO A 286 25.19 -16.12 3.00
N VAL A 287 25.43 -17.32 3.53
CA VAL A 287 25.90 -17.53 4.90
C VAL A 287 27.13 -16.66 5.16
N THR A 288 27.05 -15.74 6.13
CA THR A 288 28.10 -14.73 6.34
C THR A 288 29.30 -15.31 7.08
N THR A 289 30.46 -14.74 6.79
CA THR A 289 31.73 -15.04 7.44
C THR A 289 32.25 -13.81 8.19
N ALA A 290 33.20 -13.97 9.10
CA ALA A 290 33.89 -12.83 9.72
C ALA A 290 34.53 -11.87 8.68
N SER A 291 34.85 -12.34 7.47
CA SER A 291 35.38 -11.52 6.37
C SER A 291 34.33 -10.62 5.70
N ASP A 292 33.03 -10.87 5.93
CA ASP A 292 31.95 -10.02 5.42
C ASP A 292 31.69 -8.79 6.32
N ASN A 293 32.30 -8.72 7.50
CA ASN A 293 32.14 -7.62 8.45
C ASN A 293 32.50 -6.26 7.83
N GLY A 294 31.63 -5.26 8.01
CA GLY A 294 31.79 -3.93 7.43
C GLY A 294 31.36 -3.82 5.96
N SER A 295 30.86 -4.90 5.34
CA SER A 295 30.31 -4.83 3.98
C SER A 295 29.10 -3.90 3.93
N GLN A 296 29.05 -3.02 2.92
CA GLN A 296 27.94 -2.11 2.70
C GLN A 296 27.03 -2.61 1.58
N PHE A 297 25.72 -2.59 1.83
CA PHE A 297 24.69 -2.98 0.87
C PHE A 297 23.85 -1.77 0.45
N THR A 298 23.70 -1.59 -0.85
CA THR A 298 22.85 -0.56 -1.46
C THR A 298 21.91 -1.19 -2.48
N VAL A 299 20.80 -0.52 -2.75
CA VAL A 299 19.87 -0.91 -3.82
C VAL A 299 19.53 0.28 -4.70
N VAL A 300 19.54 0.04 -6.01
CA VAL A 300 19.02 0.96 -7.02
C VAL A 300 17.58 0.56 -7.32
N VAL A 301 16.65 1.52 -7.29
CA VAL A 301 15.25 1.35 -7.69
C VAL A 301 14.97 2.20 -8.93
N SER A 302 14.42 1.63 -10.00
CA SER A 302 14.23 2.31 -11.28
C SER A 302 12.89 2.04 -11.97
N ASN A 303 12.42 3.02 -12.74
CA ASN A 303 11.31 2.90 -13.68
C ASN A 303 11.57 3.76 -14.94
N SER A 304 10.58 3.93 -15.82
CA SER A 304 10.71 4.72 -17.05
C SER A 304 10.98 6.21 -16.85
N SER A 305 10.74 6.78 -15.66
CA SER A 305 11.01 8.18 -15.32
C SER A 305 12.39 8.41 -14.73
N GLY A 306 13.12 7.37 -14.30
CA GLY A 306 14.44 7.51 -13.70
C GLY A 306 14.73 6.47 -12.62
N SER A 307 15.74 6.76 -11.79
CA SER A 307 16.16 5.87 -10.71
C SER A 307 16.61 6.63 -9.45
N VAL A 308 16.60 5.93 -8.33
CA VAL A 308 17.11 6.38 -7.02
C VAL A 308 17.96 5.27 -6.42
N THR A 309 19.00 5.63 -5.68
CA THR A 309 19.86 4.67 -4.95
C THR A 309 19.70 4.88 -3.45
N SER A 310 19.65 3.80 -2.67
CA SER A 310 19.58 3.88 -1.21
C SER A 310 20.86 4.42 -0.59
N SER A 311 20.75 4.97 0.62
CA SER A 311 21.89 5.03 1.54
C SER A 311 22.43 3.60 1.78
N PRO A 312 23.74 3.44 2.05
CA PRO A 312 24.32 2.14 2.38
C PRO A 312 23.88 1.66 3.76
N ALA A 313 23.47 0.39 3.83
CA ALA A 313 23.31 -0.36 5.07
C ALA A 313 24.58 -1.15 5.36
N THR A 314 25.08 -1.12 6.59
CA THR A 314 26.28 -1.88 6.98
C THR A 314 25.89 -3.26 7.48
N LEU A 315 26.57 -4.29 6.99
CA LEU A 315 26.61 -5.61 7.60
C LEU A 315 27.70 -5.63 8.68
N THR A 316 27.28 -5.60 9.94
CA THR A 316 28.16 -5.94 11.05
C THR A 316 28.13 -7.45 11.22
N VAL A 317 29.25 -8.11 11.00
CA VAL A 317 29.39 -9.52 11.41
C VAL A 317 30.12 -9.51 12.74
N ASN A 318 29.35 -9.56 13.82
CA ASN A 318 29.88 -9.61 15.17
C ASN A 318 30.45 -11.00 15.41
N SER A 319 31.77 -11.11 15.30
CA SER A 319 32.50 -12.20 15.93
C SER A 319 32.16 -12.23 17.42
N GLY A 320 31.62 -13.35 17.88
CA GLY A 320 31.29 -13.54 19.29
C GLY A 320 32.55 -13.33 20.12
N GLY A 321 32.52 -12.35 21.04
CA GLY A 321 33.65 -12.11 21.93
C GLY A 321 34.04 -13.42 22.61
N LEU A 322 35.30 -13.83 22.48
CA LEU A 322 35.77 -15.13 22.94
C LEU A 322 35.37 -15.31 24.41
N ALA A 323 34.47 -16.27 24.64
CA ALA A 323 33.85 -16.50 25.94
C ALA A 323 34.92 -16.69 27.02
N SER A 324 35.00 -15.74 27.96
CA SER A 324 36.03 -15.70 29.01
C SER A 324 35.73 -16.64 30.19
N ASP A 325 34.52 -17.20 30.21
CA ASP A 325 34.01 -18.17 31.18
C ASP A 325 34.26 -19.63 30.77
N CYS A 326 34.84 -19.90 29.58
CA CYS A 326 35.20 -21.26 29.16
C CYS A 326 36.17 -21.94 30.14
N THR A 327 35.77 -23.08 30.70
CA THR A 327 36.64 -23.88 31.57
C THR A 327 37.24 -25.10 30.85
N ILE A 328 36.55 -25.63 29.83
CA ILE A 328 36.98 -26.78 29.03
C ILE A 328 36.67 -26.49 27.55
N PHE A 329 37.60 -26.79 26.65
CA PHE A 329 37.46 -26.67 25.21
C PHE A 329 37.34 -28.04 24.55
N ALA A 330 36.37 -28.17 23.64
CA ALA A 330 36.07 -29.38 22.90
C ALA A 330 36.12 -29.12 21.38
N SER A 331 36.59 -30.10 20.61
CA SER A 331 36.56 -30.06 19.14
C SER A 331 36.25 -31.45 18.58
N SER A 332 35.61 -31.50 17.40
CA SER A 332 35.38 -32.76 16.67
C SER A 332 36.68 -33.41 16.19
N SER A 333 37.77 -32.64 16.08
CA SER A 333 39.14 -33.10 15.80
C SER A 333 40.07 -33.03 17.04
N GLY A 334 39.50 -32.88 18.23
CA GLY A 334 40.25 -32.76 19.49
C GLY A 334 40.95 -34.05 19.92
N ASN A 335 41.78 -33.96 20.97
CA ASN A 335 42.54 -35.08 21.50
C ASN A 335 42.46 -35.11 23.03
N ASP A 336 42.03 -36.24 23.60
CA ASP A 336 41.76 -36.34 25.04
C ASP A 336 43.02 -36.30 25.93
N ALA A 337 44.20 -36.49 25.34
CA ALA A 337 45.49 -36.25 25.99
C ALA A 337 45.76 -34.75 26.24
N ASN A 338 45.05 -33.84 25.56
CA ASN A 338 45.16 -32.40 25.82
C ASN A 338 44.53 -32.04 27.17
N SER A 339 44.97 -30.94 27.80
CA SER A 339 44.34 -30.42 29.01
C SER A 339 42.88 -29.99 28.79
N GLY A 340 42.54 -29.53 27.57
CA GLY A 340 41.27 -28.89 27.29
C GLY A 340 41.16 -27.46 27.83
N THR A 341 42.23 -26.86 28.37
CA THR A 341 42.20 -25.52 28.98
C THR A 341 42.46 -24.38 27.99
N SER A 342 42.56 -24.68 26.69
CA SER A 342 42.73 -23.70 25.61
C SER A 342 42.07 -24.20 24.34
N ALA A 343 41.47 -23.29 23.56
CA ALA A 343 40.93 -23.58 22.23
C ALA A 343 41.98 -24.14 21.24
N THR A 344 43.27 -23.88 21.48
CA THR A 344 44.37 -24.44 20.66
C THR A 344 44.75 -25.88 21.03
N ALA A 345 44.28 -26.39 22.16
CA ALA A 345 44.49 -27.77 22.61
C ALA A 345 43.19 -28.35 23.20
N PRO A 346 42.14 -28.51 22.37
CA PRO A 346 40.84 -29.00 22.81
C PRO A 346 40.86 -30.53 23.02
N LYS A 347 40.03 -31.02 23.92
CA LYS A 347 39.69 -32.45 24.02
C LYS A 347 38.71 -32.85 22.91
N THR A 348 38.45 -34.14 22.73
CA THR A 348 37.25 -34.56 22.00
C THR A 348 36.00 -34.11 22.78
N PHE A 349 34.82 -34.14 22.16
CA PHE A 349 33.57 -33.86 22.88
C PHE A 349 33.36 -34.79 24.08
N ASN A 350 33.55 -36.11 23.90
CA ASN A 350 33.35 -37.09 24.96
C ASN A 350 34.40 -36.94 26.07
N GLY A 351 35.66 -36.68 25.73
CA GLY A 351 36.70 -36.45 26.74
C GLY A 351 36.54 -35.12 27.48
N ALA A 352 35.98 -34.09 26.84
CA ALA A 352 35.60 -32.85 27.51
C ALA A 352 34.43 -33.08 28.47
N ALA A 353 33.38 -33.78 28.03
CA ALA A 353 32.24 -34.16 28.88
C ALA A 353 32.67 -34.98 30.09
N ALA A 354 33.53 -35.99 29.89
CA ALA A 354 34.09 -36.82 30.97
C ALA A 354 34.98 -36.05 31.96
N ALA A 355 35.48 -34.86 31.59
CA ALA A 355 36.24 -33.97 32.45
C ALA A 355 35.38 -32.91 33.16
N THR A 356 34.05 -32.88 32.92
CA THR A 356 33.17 -31.89 33.57
C THR A 356 33.01 -32.13 35.07
N GLN A 357 32.78 -31.05 35.79
CA GLN A 357 32.44 -30.93 37.21
C GLN A 357 31.42 -29.79 37.35
N PRO A 358 30.64 -29.68 38.45
CA PRO A 358 29.73 -28.56 38.67
C PRO A 358 30.41 -27.20 38.45
N GLY A 359 29.82 -26.35 37.59
CA GLY A 359 30.39 -25.07 37.16
C GLY A 359 31.25 -25.13 35.89
N SER A 360 31.39 -26.30 35.26
CA SER A 360 32.14 -26.41 33.99
C SER A 360 31.39 -25.76 32.83
N VAL A 361 32.11 -24.94 32.06
CA VAL A 361 31.64 -24.38 30.79
C VAL A 361 32.45 -25.04 29.67
N VAL A 362 31.81 -25.99 28.98
CA VAL A 362 32.34 -26.72 27.82
C VAL A 362 32.10 -25.88 26.57
N CYS A 363 33.17 -25.26 26.09
CA CYS A 363 33.21 -24.44 24.89
C CYS A 363 33.57 -25.29 23.67
N LEU A 364 32.55 -25.57 22.86
CA LEU A 364 32.61 -26.37 21.64
C LEU A 364 33.09 -25.52 20.47
N LEU A 365 34.26 -25.85 19.92
CA LEU A 365 34.76 -25.24 18.69
C LEU A 365 33.89 -25.64 17.50
N ALA A 366 33.81 -24.76 16.52
CA ALA A 366 33.13 -25.00 15.24
C ALA A 366 33.52 -26.33 14.60
N GLY A 367 32.55 -27.03 14.02
CA GLY A 367 32.74 -28.31 13.35
C GLY A 367 31.53 -29.24 13.45
N THR A 368 31.63 -30.38 12.78
CA THR A 368 30.61 -31.44 12.80
C THR A 368 31.01 -32.55 13.77
N TYR A 369 30.12 -32.87 14.69
CA TYR A 369 30.24 -33.86 15.76
C TYR A 369 29.27 -35.00 15.46
N ASN A 370 29.77 -36.07 14.85
CA ASN A 370 28.94 -37.22 14.48
C ASN A 370 28.61 -38.06 15.72
N LEU A 371 27.32 -38.35 15.92
CA LEU A 371 26.79 -39.17 17.01
C LEU A 371 26.29 -40.51 16.46
N SER A 372 27.01 -41.59 16.75
CA SER A 372 26.56 -42.96 16.43
C SER A 372 25.63 -43.57 17.48
N SER A 373 25.39 -42.86 18.58
CA SER A 373 24.59 -43.26 19.74
C SER A 373 24.23 -42.03 20.58
N SER A 374 23.24 -42.12 21.48
CA SER A 374 22.91 -41.03 22.40
C SER A 374 24.13 -40.54 23.18
N PHE A 375 24.28 -39.23 23.30
CA PHE A 375 25.13 -38.60 24.30
C PHE A 375 24.39 -38.53 25.63
N ASN A 376 25.01 -39.03 26.69
CA ASN A 376 24.53 -38.94 28.06
C ASN A 376 25.56 -38.12 28.86
N PRO A 377 25.21 -36.93 29.38
CA PRO A 377 26.09 -36.16 30.27
C PRO A 377 26.56 -37.01 31.45
N PRO A 378 27.87 -37.20 31.68
CA PRO A 378 28.38 -38.13 32.69
C PRO A 378 28.39 -37.52 34.10
N THR A 379 28.07 -36.24 34.25
CA THR A 379 28.10 -35.50 35.52
C THR A 379 27.05 -34.39 35.46
N ASN A 380 26.39 -34.16 36.60
CA ASN A 380 25.39 -33.11 36.78
C ASN A 380 26.02 -31.88 37.47
N GLY A 381 25.41 -30.70 37.29
CA GLY A 381 25.80 -29.48 37.98
C GLY A 381 25.23 -29.37 39.39
N SER A 382 25.20 -28.16 39.93
CA SER A 382 24.59 -27.80 41.22
C SER A 382 23.81 -26.47 41.10
N PRO A 383 22.98 -26.09 42.09
CA PRO A 383 22.14 -24.88 42.01
C PRO A 383 22.93 -23.60 41.74
N SER A 384 24.16 -23.52 42.26
CA SER A 384 25.09 -22.41 42.10
C SER A 384 26.19 -22.64 41.05
N ALA A 385 26.25 -23.82 40.44
CA ALA A 385 27.32 -24.21 39.53
C ALA A 385 26.80 -25.20 38.46
N TRP A 386 26.06 -24.65 37.48
CA TRP A 386 25.56 -25.40 36.33
C TRP A 386 26.70 -25.91 35.46
N ILE A 387 26.46 -27.00 34.71
CA ILE A 387 27.34 -27.41 33.61
C ILE A 387 26.75 -26.90 32.31
N VAL A 388 27.52 -26.11 31.56
CA VAL A 388 27.09 -25.46 30.33
C VAL A 388 27.85 -26.04 29.14
N TYR A 389 27.14 -26.57 28.15
CA TYR A 389 27.68 -26.96 26.85
C TYR A 389 27.27 -25.89 25.84
N LYS A 390 28.24 -25.13 25.31
CA LYS A 390 27.95 -24.01 24.40
C LYS A 390 28.90 -23.93 23.21
N SER A 391 28.43 -23.37 22.11
CA SER A 391 29.30 -23.01 20.99
C SER A 391 30.33 -21.94 21.39
N TYR A 392 31.49 -21.98 20.74
CA TYR A 392 32.62 -21.09 21.00
C TYR A 392 33.13 -20.42 19.72
N GLY A 393 33.21 -19.09 19.79
CA GLY A 393 33.51 -18.27 18.63
C GLY A 393 32.36 -18.30 17.63
N ASP A 394 32.73 -18.42 16.36
CA ASP A 394 31.93 -17.90 15.25
C ASP A 394 31.38 -18.97 14.28
N GLY A 395 31.95 -20.17 14.30
CA GLY A 395 31.53 -21.23 13.39
C GLY A 395 30.50 -22.15 14.04
N ALA A 396 29.58 -22.66 13.22
CA ALA A 396 28.54 -23.57 13.66
C ALA A 396 29.09 -24.83 14.35
N VAL A 397 28.46 -25.23 15.45
CA VAL A 397 28.68 -26.49 16.16
C VAL A 397 27.53 -27.41 15.81
N ASN A 398 27.78 -28.34 14.88
CA ASN A 398 26.75 -29.22 14.34
C ASN A 398 26.89 -30.62 14.94
N PHE A 399 25.95 -31.03 15.80
CA PHE A 399 25.74 -32.42 16.14
C PHE A 399 24.90 -33.06 15.04
N VAL A 400 25.40 -34.16 14.45
CA VAL A 400 24.73 -34.88 13.37
C VAL A 400 24.57 -36.33 13.77
N TRP A 401 23.36 -36.87 13.71
CA TRP A 401 23.12 -38.28 13.98
C TRP A 401 23.61 -39.14 12.82
N THR A 402 24.51 -40.07 13.14
CA THR A 402 25.03 -41.10 12.23
C THR A 402 24.81 -42.51 12.79
N GLY A 403 23.94 -42.64 13.80
CA GLY A 403 23.53 -43.90 14.39
C GLY A 403 22.48 -44.63 13.55
N ALA A 404 21.94 -45.72 14.08
CA ALA A 404 20.82 -46.41 13.46
C ALA A 404 19.53 -45.57 13.53
N ALA A 405 18.54 -45.93 12.72
CA ALA A 405 17.15 -45.51 12.90
C ALA A 405 16.52 -46.36 14.01
N ASP A 406 16.73 -45.97 15.27
CA ASP A 406 16.32 -46.70 16.47
C ASP A 406 15.44 -45.88 17.42
N ALA A 407 15.05 -44.66 17.02
CA ALA A 407 14.38 -43.68 17.86
C ALA A 407 15.16 -43.30 19.15
N SER A 408 16.48 -43.48 19.18
CA SER A 408 17.28 -42.93 20.27
C SER A 408 17.38 -41.40 20.13
N PRO A 409 17.21 -40.62 21.22
CA PRO A 409 17.46 -39.19 21.19
C PRO A 409 18.95 -38.92 21.04
N MET A 410 19.31 -37.82 20.37
CA MET A 410 20.70 -37.42 20.19
C MET A 410 21.34 -37.14 21.54
N PHE A 411 20.71 -36.32 22.39
CA PHE A 411 21.12 -36.06 23.77
C PHE A 411 20.07 -36.61 24.73
N ARG A 412 20.47 -37.56 25.58
CA ARG A 412 19.62 -38.18 26.62
C ARG A 412 19.97 -37.59 27.98
N LEU A 413 19.01 -36.91 28.60
CA LEU A 413 19.18 -36.17 29.85
C LEU A 413 18.39 -36.86 30.98
N GLY A 414 18.99 -36.95 32.18
CA GLY A 414 18.38 -37.65 33.33
C GLY A 414 18.65 -39.15 33.37
N ALA A 415 18.27 -39.79 34.49
CA ALA A 415 18.66 -41.17 34.83
C ALA A 415 17.84 -42.26 34.12
N GLY A 416 16.80 -41.90 33.35
CA GLY A 416 16.08 -42.83 32.46
C GLY A 416 15.13 -43.83 33.15
N GLY A 417 14.90 -43.73 34.46
CA GLY A 417 13.97 -44.57 35.23
C GLY A 417 12.49 -44.14 35.19
N THR A 418 11.63 -44.90 35.88
CA THR A 418 10.19 -44.59 36.11
C THR A 418 9.89 -44.23 37.57
N THR A 419 10.92 -44.06 38.40
CA THR A 419 10.81 -43.64 39.80
C THR A 419 11.31 -42.21 39.93
N PHE A 420 10.68 -41.47 40.85
CA PHE A 420 10.93 -40.07 41.24
C PHE A 420 12.32 -39.52 40.92
N PRO A 421 12.46 -38.30 40.34
CA PRO A 421 13.73 -37.75 39.87
C PRO A 421 14.88 -37.95 40.84
N THR A 422 15.86 -38.77 40.46
CA THR A 422 17.00 -39.15 41.31
C THR A 422 18.12 -38.12 41.19
N GLY A 423 17.83 -36.92 41.68
CA GLY A 423 18.76 -35.81 41.80
C GLY A 423 18.74 -34.82 40.63
N PRO A 424 19.21 -33.59 40.86
CA PRO A 424 19.18 -32.52 39.88
C PRO A 424 20.17 -32.72 38.74
N SER A 425 19.84 -32.16 37.58
CA SER A 425 20.71 -32.11 36.41
C SER A 425 21.56 -30.84 36.37
N TYR A 426 20.95 -29.65 36.51
CA TYR A 426 21.62 -28.35 36.37
C TYR A 426 22.50 -28.27 35.10
N LEU A 427 21.91 -28.61 33.96
CA LEU A 427 22.58 -28.65 32.65
C LEU A 427 22.02 -27.58 31.72
N GLU A 428 22.89 -26.90 30.99
CA GLU A 428 22.52 -25.94 29.96
C GLU A 428 23.16 -26.31 28.61
N PHE A 429 22.38 -26.26 27.54
CA PHE A 429 22.83 -26.45 26.16
C PHE A 429 22.53 -25.17 25.37
N ARG A 430 23.56 -24.53 24.82
CA ARG A 430 23.45 -23.18 24.24
C ARG A 430 24.09 -23.04 22.86
N GLY A 431 23.33 -22.54 21.88
CA GLY A 431 23.86 -22.14 20.57
C GLY A 431 24.40 -23.31 19.74
N LEU A 432 23.81 -24.50 19.86
CA LEU A 432 24.20 -25.73 19.18
C LEU A 432 23.20 -26.06 18.06
N ASN A 433 23.68 -26.69 16.99
CA ASN A 433 22.83 -27.19 15.91
C ASN A 433 22.71 -28.71 16.03
N PHE A 434 21.50 -29.24 15.95
CA PHE A 434 21.18 -30.67 16.01
C PHE A 434 20.47 -31.08 14.72
N ASP A 435 21.08 -32.00 13.99
CA ASP A 435 20.51 -32.68 12.83
C ASP A 435 20.29 -34.16 13.16
N GLY A 436 19.02 -34.54 13.33
CA GLY A 436 18.63 -35.93 13.59
C GLY A 436 18.81 -36.87 12.40
N GLY A 437 19.12 -36.36 11.21
CA GLY A 437 19.34 -37.13 9.99
C GLY A 437 18.13 -37.97 9.54
N GLY A 438 16.92 -37.64 10.03
CA GLY A 438 15.69 -38.43 9.90
C GLY A 438 15.66 -39.71 10.74
N ASN A 439 16.67 -39.97 11.59
CA ASN A 439 16.87 -41.29 12.22
C ASN A 439 16.93 -41.22 13.76
N ALA A 440 17.42 -40.12 14.33
CA ALA A 440 17.32 -39.87 15.76
C ALA A 440 15.86 -39.62 16.15
N GLY A 441 15.48 -40.02 17.37
CA GLY A 441 14.14 -39.78 17.90
C GLY A 441 13.90 -38.32 18.24
N ASP A 442 14.59 -37.76 19.24
CA ASP A 442 14.57 -36.33 19.56
C ASP A 442 15.98 -35.71 19.48
N ALA A 443 16.09 -34.38 19.41
CA ALA A 443 17.40 -33.71 19.54
C ALA A 443 17.84 -33.71 21.01
N LEU A 444 16.98 -33.25 21.92
CA LEU A 444 17.18 -33.36 23.37
C LEU A 444 15.97 -34.02 24.02
N PHE A 445 16.19 -35.13 24.74
CA PHE A 445 15.14 -35.81 25.50
C PHE A 445 15.49 -35.92 26.98
N CYS A 446 14.67 -35.31 27.84
CA CYS A 446 14.77 -35.47 29.29
C CYS A 446 13.90 -36.62 29.80
N ARG A 447 14.44 -37.44 30.71
CA ARG A 447 13.64 -38.40 31.49
C ARG A 447 14.05 -38.50 32.96
N GLY A 448 13.16 -38.11 33.86
CA GLY A 448 13.36 -38.23 35.32
C GLY A 448 14.46 -37.31 35.86
N GLY A 449 14.64 -36.11 35.29
CA GLY A 449 15.65 -35.12 35.68
C GLY A 449 15.01 -33.74 35.94
N HIS A 450 15.77 -32.81 36.50
CA HIS A 450 15.28 -31.45 36.73
C HIS A 450 16.36 -30.37 36.61
N HIS A 451 15.93 -29.13 36.38
CA HIS A 451 16.78 -27.96 36.11
C HIS A 451 17.59 -28.13 34.83
N LEU A 452 16.92 -27.96 33.69
CA LEU A 452 17.50 -28.04 32.35
C LEU A 452 17.22 -26.77 31.56
N ARG A 453 18.23 -26.28 30.84
CA ARG A 453 18.14 -25.11 29.97
C ARG A 453 18.57 -25.46 28.55
N VAL A 454 17.74 -25.11 27.59
CA VAL A 454 17.97 -25.31 26.16
C VAL A 454 17.79 -23.93 25.53
N ILE A 455 18.90 -23.26 25.20
CA ILE A 455 18.91 -21.83 24.85
C ILE A 455 19.52 -21.57 23.47
N GLY A 456 18.77 -20.98 22.54
CA GLY A 456 19.32 -20.52 21.27
C GLY A 456 19.84 -21.63 20.34
N ASN A 457 19.32 -22.85 20.46
CA ASN A 457 19.75 -23.99 19.64
C ASN A 457 18.89 -24.13 18.38
N SER A 458 19.44 -24.76 17.34
CA SER A 458 18.73 -25.17 16.12
C SER A 458 18.50 -26.67 16.14
N MET A 459 17.28 -27.16 15.92
CA MET A 459 16.92 -28.58 16.00
C MET A 459 16.05 -28.99 14.82
N SER A 460 16.51 -29.96 14.04
CA SER A 460 15.83 -30.39 12.82
C SER A 460 16.04 -31.84 12.45
N ASN A 461 15.16 -32.35 11.58
CA ASN A 461 15.22 -33.70 11.01
C ASN A 461 15.22 -34.81 12.08
N THR A 462 14.58 -34.62 13.23
CA THR A 462 14.35 -35.71 14.18
C THR A 462 13.05 -36.44 13.85
N GLY A 463 12.93 -37.70 14.26
CA GLY A 463 11.71 -38.50 14.06
C GLY A 463 10.58 -38.14 15.03
N GLY A 464 10.85 -37.29 16.02
CA GLY A 464 9.95 -36.87 17.07
C GLY A 464 10.14 -35.39 17.40
N SER A 465 10.59 -35.06 18.61
CA SER A 465 10.65 -33.68 19.11
C SER A 465 11.99 -33.00 18.82
N GLY A 466 12.01 -31.67 18.83
CA GLY A 466 13.24 -30.92 19.09
C GLY A 466 13.64 -31.06 20.56
N VAL A 467 12.76 -30.60 21.45
CA VAL A 467 12.90 -30.74 22.90
C VAL A 467 11.73 -31.56 23.44
N GLY A 468 11.99 -32.81 23.83
CA GLY A 468 11.01 -33.67 24.48
C GLY A 468 11.36 -33.91 25.95
N THR A 469 10.37 -33.99 26.83
CA THR A 469 10.57 -34.44 28.20
C THR A 469 9.54 -35.45 28.64
N ARG A 470 9.90 -36.24 29.65
CA ARG A 470 8.96 -37.07 30.41
C ARG A 470 9.40 -37.14 31.87
N ASP A 471 8.48 -36.89 32.79
CA ASP A 471 8.75 -36.90 34.24
C ASP A 471 9.91 -35.94 34.61
N CYS A 472 9.95 -34.76 33.98
CA CYS A 472 10.97 -33.73 34.23
C CYS A 472 10.37 -32.38 34.64
N ASP A 473 11.14 -31.60 35.39
CA ASP A 473 10.69 -30.33 35.98
C ASP A 473 11.80 -29.27 35.94
N TYR A 474 11.45 -28.00 36.17
CA TYR A 474 12.37 -26.86 36.05
C TYR A 474 13.04 -26.77 34.67
N LEU A 475 12.21 -26.74 33.64
CA LEU A 475 12.62 -26.75 32.24
C LEU A 475 12.58 -25.34 31.65
N THR A 476 13.61 -24.98 30.88
CA THR A 476 13.62 -23.74 30.08
C THR A 476 14.00 -24.05 28.65
N ALA A 477 13.06 -23.84 27.71
CA ALA A 477 13.34 -23.79 26.28
C ALA A 477 13.23 -22.32 25.83
N ASP A 478 14.37 -21.66 25.60
CA ASP A 478 14.44 -20.24 25.27
C ASP A 478 15.16 -19.96 23.94
N HIS A 479 14.61 -19.09 23.08
CA HIS A 479 15.21 -18.67 21.80
C HIS A 479 15.57 -19.81 20.82
N ASN A 480 15.01 -21.03 20.95
CA ASN A 480 15.34 -22.13 20.06
C ASN A 480 14.61 -22.04 18.73
N THR A 481 15.22 -22.62 17.69
CA THR A 481 14.65 -22.79 16.37
C THR A 481 14.42 -24.28 16.14
N VAL A 482 13.17 -24.73 16.21
CA VAL A 482 12.78 -26.13 16.04
C VAL A 482 12.01 -26.26 14.74
N TYR A 483 12.46 -27.10 13.81
CA TYR A 483 11.81 -27.23 12.52
C TYR A 483 11.95 -28.58 11.85
N HIS A 484 10.89 -28.96 11.12
CA HIS A 484 10.86 -30.17 10.29
C HIS A 484 11.23 -31.45 11.05
N ASN A 485 10.63 -31.63 12.23
CA ASN A 485 10.71 -32.87 13.01
C ASN A 485 9.40 -33.66 12.99
N GLY A 486 9.45 -34.92 13.45
CA GLY A 486 8.32 -35.83 13.45
C GLY A 486 8.21 -36.74 12.22
N TYR A 487 9.28 -36.86 11.43
CA TYR A 487 9.30 -37.60 10.14
C TYR A 487 10.03 -38.94 10.23
N MET A 488 9.71 -39.75 11.24
CA MET A 488 10.39 -41.02 11.50
C MET A 488 10.09 -42.05 10.39
N PRO A 489 11.12 -42.71 9.80
CA PRO A 489 10.92 -43.74 8.79
C PRO A 489 10.07 -44.88 9.31
N ALA A 490 9.09 -45.34 8.53
CA ALA A 490 8.17 -46.43 8.90
C ALA A 490 8.87 -47.79 9.18
N SER A 491 10.15 -47.92 8.81
CA SER A 491 11.01 -49.08 9.15
C SER A 491 11.63 -49.02 10.54
N THR A 492 11.53 -47.88 11.24
CA THR A 492 12.08 -47.67 12.59
C THR A 492 11.27 -48.46 13.60
N SER A 493 11.93 -49.17 14.52
CA SER A 493 11.26 -49.89 15.60
C SER A 493 10.82 -48.93 16.71
N VAL A 494 9.75 -48.18 16.47
CA VAL A 494 9.25 -47.12 17.36
C VAL A 494 8.69 -47.72 18.66
N PRO A 495 9.18 -47.32 19.85
CA PRO A 495 8.52 -47.64 21.11
C PRO A 495 7.14 -46.98 21.20
N GLN A 496 6.14 -47.65 21.79
CA GLN A 496 4.75 -47.16 21.86
C GLN A 496 4.59 -45.72 22.39
N TRP A 497 5.52 -45.27 23.24
CA TRP A 497 5.52 -43.94 23.87
C TRP A 497 6.16 -42.83 23.02
N TYR A 498 6.60 -43.11 21.79
CA TYR A 498 7.11 -42.10 20.85
C TYR A 498 6.03 -41.50 19.93
N GLY A 499 4.79 -41.99 19.97
CA GLY A 499 3.71 -41.49 19.11
C GLY A 499 2.90 -40.36 19.72
N TRP A 500 3.57 -39.42 20.39
CA TRP A 500 3.01 -38.24 21.07
C TRP A 500 3.98 -37.06 20.96
N THR A 501 4.51 -36.82 19.75
CA THR A 501 5.61 -35.87 19.52
C THR A 501 5.10 -34.48 19.16
N SER A 502 5.88 -33.47 19.55
CA SER A 502 5.64 -32.06 19.26
C SER A 502 6.98 -31.35 19.30
N GLY A 503 7.15 -30.22 18.61
CA GLY A 503 8.46 -29.58 18.50
C GLY A 503 9.09 -29.24 19.85
N ILE A 504 8.29 -28.71 20.77
CA ILE A 504 8.62 -28.61 22.18
C ILE A 504 7.51 -29.30 22.99
N SER A 505 7.83 -30.44 23.58
CA SER A 505 6.92 -31.23 24.42
C SER A 505 7.44 -31.31 25.85
N PHE A 506 6.74 -30.62 26.76
CA PHE A 506 6.98 -30.76 28.20
C PHE A 506 5.90 -31.66 28.80
N ASN A 507 6.17 -32.97 28.82
CA ASN A 507 5.35 -33.95 29.54
C ASN A 507 5.96 -34.23 30.93
N SER A 508 5.12 -34.23 31.97
CA SER A 508 5.48 -34.69 33.32
C SER A 508 4.27 -35.04 34.18
N ASP A 509 4.37 -36.14 34.93
CA ASP A 509 3.42 -36.53 35.98
C ASP A 509 3.87 -36.09 37.40
N GLN A 510 5.04 -35.42 37.53
CA GLN A 510 5.74 -35.21 38.80
C GLN A 510 6.50 -33.88 38.86
N TRP A 511 6.62 -33.30 40.06
CA TRP A 511 7.22 -31.97 40.30
C TRP A 511 8.12 -31.95 41.53
N PHE A 512 9.08 -31.02 41.57
CA PHE A 512 10.03 -30.80 42.66
C PHE A 512 9.62 -29.60 43.55
N ASP A 513 9.92 -29.68 44.85
CA ASP A 513 9.71 -28.63 45.87
C ASP A 513 8.34 -27.89 45.89
N THR A 514 8.33 -26.62 46.28
CA THR A 514 7.14 -25.77 46.45
C THR A 514 7.38 -24.33 45.98
N TYR A 515 8.26 -24.10 45.00
CA TYR A 515 8.46 -22.76 44.45
C TYR A 515 7.15 -22.24 43.84
N PRO A 516 6.65 -21.07 44.24
CA PRO A 516 5.37 -20.55 43.74
C PRO A 516 5.49 -19.77 42.42
N GLY A 517 6.71 -19.64 41.86
CA GLY A 517 6.98 -19.01 40.57
C GLY A 517 6.92 -20.02 39.41
N PHE A 518 7.51 -19.68 38.26
CA PHE A 518 7.49 -20.56 37.09
C PHE A 518 8.49 -21.71 37.22
N HIS A 519 8.01 -22.94 37.19
CA HIS A 519 8.86 -24.12 37.03
C HIS A 519 9.28 -24.27 35.57
N ASN A 520 8.30 -24.27 34.66
CA ASN A 520 8.53 -24.62 33.26
C ASN A 520 8.26 -23.42 32.34
N VAL A 521 9.24 -23.09 31.50
CA VAL A 521 9.24 -21.90 30.63
C VAL A 521 9.59 -22.26 29.19
N ILE A 522 8.73 -21.86 28.26
CA ILE A 522 8.92 -21.99 26.81
C ILE A 522 8.85 -20.58 26.22
N ALA A 523 10.00 -19.94 26.00
CA ALA A 523 10.09 -18.52 25.68
C ALA A 523 10.79 -18.26 24.33
N ASN A 524 10.31 -17.29 23.56
CA ASN A 524 11.02 -16.74 22.39
C ASN A 524 11.41 -17.78 21.30
N ASN A 525 10.78 -18.95 21.24
CA ASN A 525 11.13 -20.00 20.26
C ASN A 525 10.42 -19.79 18.92
N ILE A 526 11.02 -20.29 17.85
CA ILE A 526 10.36 -20.45 16.54
C ILE A 526 10.16 -21.94 16.27
N VAL A 527 8.91 -22.37 16.00
CA VAL A 527 8.56 -23.78 15.78
C VAL A 527 7.73 -23.98 14.49
N VAL A 528 8.20 -24.81 13.56
CA VAL A 528 7.58 -24.93 12.23
C VAL A 528 7.70 -26.31 11.57
N GLY A 529 6.62 -26.74 10.93
CA GLY A 529 6.62 -27.96 10.12
C GLY A 529 6.80 -29.22 10.93
N GLU A 530 6.45 -29.18 12.21
CA GLU A 530 6.39 -30.32 13.12
C GLU A 530 5.25 -31.26 12.73
N TYR A 531 5.44 -32.55 12.94
CA TYR A 531 4.53 -33.61 12.54
C TYR A 531 4.55 -34.78 13.56
N ASP A 532 3.66 -35.75 13.39
CA ASP A 532 3.68 -37.03 14.11
C ASP A 532 3.45 -38.14 13.09
N SER A 533 4.53 -38.61 12.44
CA SER A 533 4.45 -39.72 11.49
C SER A 533 4.32 -41.10 12.14
N SER A 534 4.04 -41.18 13.45
CA SER A 534 3.92 -42.45 14.16
C SER A 534 2.65 -43.21 13.78
N SER A 535 2.54 -44.46 14.26
CA SER A 535 1.32 -45.26 14.12
C SER A 535 0.18 -44.82 15.04
N ASN A 536 0.44 -43.97 16.05
CA ASN A 536 -0.60 -43.40 16.89
C ASN A 536 -1.23 -42.21 16.17
N HIS A 537 -0.40 -41.35 15.55
CA HIS A 537 -0.82 -40.18 14.76
C HIS A 537 -1.82 -39.31 15.53
N THR A 538 -1.40 -38.87 16.71
CA THR A 538 -2.26 -38.17 17.67
C THR A 538 -1.85 -36.71 17.90
N ASP A 539 -0.60 -36.35 17.62
CA ASP A 539 -0.05 -35.02 17.90
C ASP A 539 0.62 -34.37 16.68
N GLY A 540 1.87 -33.94 16.77
CA GLY A 540 2.52 -33.05 15.79
C GLY A 540 2.28 -31.56 16.07
N ASN A 541 1.98 -31.20 17.32
CA ASN A 541 1.83 -29.81 17.74
C ASN A 541 3.17 -29.06 17.66
N GLY A 542 3.13 -27.73 17.54
CA GLY A 542 4.33 -26.92 17.72
C GLY A 542 4.84 -26.99 19.17
N ILE A 543 3.96 -26.69 20.13
CA ILE A 543 4.26 -26.71 21.56
C ILE A 543 3.14 -27.46 22.31
N ILE A 544 3.50 -28.32 23.27
CA ILE A 544 2.55 -28.92 24.20
C ILE A 544 3.08 -28.88 25.64
N LEU A 545 2.18 -28.52 26.56
CA LEU A 545 2.31 -28.81 27.99
C LEU A 545 1.37 -29.97 28.30
N ASP A 546 1.93 -31.15 28.57
CA ASP A 546 1.20 -32.32 29.05
C ASP A 546 1.61 -32.55 30.51
N LEU A 547 1.09 -31.68 31.36
CA LEU A 547 1.39 -31.69 32.79
C LEU A 547 0.19 -32.35 33.48
N SER A 548 0.40 -33.56 33.96
CA SER A 548 -0.63 -34.42 34.57
C SER A 548 -0.20 -34.80 35.99
N ASN A 549 -1.07 -35.44 36.78
CA ASN A 549 -0.64 -36.10 38.02
C ASN A 549 -0.97 -37.60 38.03
N GLY A 550 -0.78 -38.24 36.86
CA GLY A 550 -1.23 -39.59 36.57
C GLY A 550 -2.76 -39.73 36.42
N SER A 551 -3.50 -38.62 36.51
CA SER A 551 -4.95 -38.55 36.36
C SER A 551 -5.29 -37.52 35.30
N TYR A 552 -5.76 -38.00 34.14
CA TYR A 552 -6.21 -37.21 32.99
C TYR A 552 -7.54 -36.48 33.26
N SER A 553 -7.61 -35.71 34.35
CA SER A 553 -8.81 -35.02 34.82
C SER A 553 -8.47 -33.67 35.45
N ALA A 554 -9.09 -32.62 34.92
CA ALA A 554 -9.00 -31.25 35.43
C ALA A 554 -9.32 -31.13 36.93
N SER A 555 -10.23 -31.98 37.43
CA SER A 555 -10.65 -31.94 38.84
C SER A 555 -9.50 -32.29 39.80
N THR A 556 -8.66 -33.25 39.42
CA THR A 556 -7.52 -33.74 40.22
C THR A 556 -6.21 -33.09 39.86
N ALA A 557 -6.07 -32.53 38.65
CA ALA A 557 -4.84 -31.87 38.20
C ALA A 557 -4.39 -30.79 39.20
N ASN A 558 -3.08 -30.76 39.49
CA ASN A 558 -2.44 -29.80 40.39
C ASN A 558 -0.97 -29.68 40.02
N THR A 559 -0.72 -29.06 38.88
CA THR A 559 0.60 -28.86 38.27
C THR A 559 1.22 -27.54 38.76
N PRO A 560 2.56 -27.41 38.73
CA PRO A 560 3.24 -26.16 39.04
C PRO A 560 2.99 -25.12 37.94
N PRO A 561 3.26 -23.83 38.22
CA PRO A 561 3.11 -22.76 37.24
C PRO A 561 4.00 -22.94 36.01
N ALA A 562 3.41 -22.80 34.82
CA ALA A 562 4.11 -22.88 33.52
C ALA A 562 3.85 -21.64 32.64
N LEU A 563 4.88 -21.23 31.89
CA LEU A 563 4.86 -20.05 31.00
C LEU A 563 5.21 -20.44 29.56
N ILE A 564 4.37 -20.02 28.60
CA ILE A 564 4.66 -20.04 27.17
C ILE A 564 4.58 -18.60 26.67
N ILE A 565 5.71 -18.00 26.30
CA ILE A 565 5.78 -16.56 25.98
C ILE A 565 6.57 -16.21 24.72
N ASN A 566 6.07 -15.25 23.94
CA ASN A 566 6.73 -14.69 22.75
C ASN A 566 7.13 -15.73 21.67
N ASN A 567 6.47 -16.89 21.58
CA ASN A 567 6.82 -17.91 20.59
C ASN A 567 6.15 -17.63 19.23
N VAL A 568 6.82 -17.98 18.14
CA VAL A 568 6.31 -17.90 16.77
C VAL A 568 6.15 -19.32 16.23
N VAL A 569 4.92 -19.75 16.00
CA VAL A 569 4.61 -21.16 15.72
C VAL A 569 3.70 -21.24 14.50
N TYR A 570 4.16 -21.86 13.42
CA TYR A 570 3.47 -21.81 12.14
C TYR A 570 3.65 -23.07 11.29
N GLY A 571 2.66 -23.38 10.45
CA GLY A 571 2.75 -24.46 9.48
C GLY A 571 2.96 -25.87 10.05
N ASN A 572 2.61 -26.12 11.31
CA ASN A 572 2.70 -27.45 11.92
C ASN A 572 1.54 -28.35 11.49
N GLY A 573 1.78 -29.67 11.49
CA GLY A 573 0.78 -30.69 11.18
C GLY A 573 -0.35 -30.71 12.21
N GLY A 574 -0.02 -30.70 13.50
CA GLY A 574 -0.94 -30.52 14.62
C GLY A 574 -1.08 -29.07 15.08
N ARG A 575 -1.55 -28.87 16.32
CA ARG A 575 -1.93 -27.57 16.90
C ARG A 575 -0.75 -26.59 17.02
N CYS A 576 -1.03 -25.32 17.31
CA CYS A 576 0.00 -24.34 17.64
C CYS A 576 0.56 -24.59 19.04
N ILE A 577 -0.28 -24.39 20.05
CA ILE A 577 0.04 -24.60 21.47
C ILE A 577 -1.15 -25.33 22.10
N GLU A 578 -0.87 -26.43 22.79
CA GLU A 578 -1.85 -27.14 23.62
C GLU A 578 -1.43 -27.14 25.10
N ALA A 579 -2.37 -26.78 25.97
CA ALA A 579 -2.29 -27.05 27.40
C ALA A 579 -3.22 -28.25 27.70
N PHE A 580 -2.64 -29.41 27.95
CA PHE A 580 -3.32 -30.66 28.23
C PHE A 580 -3.16 -31.03 29.71
N VAL A 581 -4.28 -31.15 30.42
CA VAL A 581 -4.39 -31.48 31.87
C VAL A 581 -3.72 -30.45 32.83
N VAL A 582 -3.22 -29.32 32.31
CA VAL A 582 -2.42 -28.34 33.06
C VAL A 582 -3.25 -27.54 34.08
N THR A 583 -2.63 -27.20 35.21
CA THR A 583 -3.17 -26.29 36.24
C THR A 583 -2.21 -25.13 36.49
N ASN A 584 -2.68 -23.89 36.38
CA ASN A 584 -1.85 -22.67 36.49
C ASN A 584 -0.86 -22.54 35.29
N PHE A 585 -1.33 -21.98 34.18
CA PHE A 585 -0.50 -21.77 33.00
C PHE A 585 -0.77 -20.41 32.35
N TRP A 586 0.27 -19.84 31.73
CA TRP A 586 0.24 -18.52 31.10
C TRP A 586 0.74 -18.65 29.66
N ILE A 587 -0.13 -18.40 28.70
CA ILE A 587 0.17 -18.37 27.26
C ILE A 587 0.10 -16.91 26.82
N VAL A 588 1.26 -16.29 26.64
CA VAL A 588 1.44 -14.83 26.58
C VAL A 588 2.15 -14.39 25.30
N ASN A 589 1.63 -13.38 24.59
CA ASN A 589 2.29 -12.78 23.42
C ASN A 589 2.70 -13.81 22.32
N ASN A 590 2.00 -14.93 22.10
CA ASN A 590 2.42 -15.91 21.07
C ASN A 590 1.79 -15.59 19.71
N THR A 591 2.50 -15.88 18.62
CA THR A 591 2.00 -15.76 17.24
C THR A 591 1.82 -17.14 16.61
N CYS A 592 0.56 -17.57 16.50
CA CYS A 592 0.15 -18.80 15.86
C CYS A 592 -0.35 -18.54 14.43
N TYR A 593 0.32 -19.08 13.41
CA TYR A 593 -0.08 -18.88 12.01
C TYR A 593 -0.23 -20.20 11.24
N LYS A 594 -1.47 -20.54 10.88
CA LYS A 594 -1.79 -21.66 9.98
C LYS A 594 -1.17 -23.00 10.42
N ASN A 595 -1.44 -23.38 11.66
CA ASN A 595 -1.18 -24.71 12.20
C ASN A 595 -2.42 -25.61 12.06
N ASN A 596 -2.31 -26.88 12.45
CA ASN A 596 -3.25 -27.98 12.17
C ASN A 596 -3.36 -28.29 10.67
N LEU A 597 -2.23 -28.29 9.96
CA LEU A 597 -2.18 -28.54 8.52
C LEU A 597 -2.44 -30.02 8.16
N ASP A 598 -2.40 -30.95 9.10
CA ASP A 598 -2.81 -32.33 8.86
C ASP A 598 -4.31 -32.54 9.11
N ALA A 599 -5.05 -32.79 8.03
CA ALA A 599 -6.48 -33.04 8.08
C ALA A 599 -6.85 -34.40 8.71
N THR A 600 -5.91 -35.34 8.88
CA THR A 600 -6.22 -36.64 9.50
C THR A 600 -6.35 -36.58 11.02
N LEU A 601 -5.75 -35.56 11.66
CA LEU A 601 -5.92 -35.25 13.08
C LEU A 601 -7.32 -34.68 13.41
N GLY A 602 -8.08 -34.30 12.38
CA GLY A 602 -9.40 -33.70 12.51
C GLY A 602 -9.35 -32.21 12.86
N ASN A 603 -10.50 -31.67 13.30
CA ASN A 603 -10.74 -30.23 13.42
C ASN A 603 -10.21 -29.64 14.75
N ALA A 604 -8.96 -29.91 15.09
CA ALA A 604 -8.31 -29.35 16.27
C ALA A 604 -8.06 -27.84 16.11
N ALA A 605 -8.13 -27.11 17.22
CA ALA A 605 -7.88 -25.66 17.19
C ALA A 605 -6.39 -25.31 17.24
N SER A 606 -6.04 -24.09 16.81
CA SER A 606 -4.67 -23.60 16.89
C SER A 606 -4.19 -23.47 18.34
N LEU A 607 -4.93 -22.73 19.17
CA LEU A 607 -4.65 -22.56 20.61
C LEU A 607 -5.68 -23.33 21.45
N THR A 608 -5.23 -24.36 22.16
CA THR A 608 -6.14 -25.33 22.79
C THR A 608 -5.89 -25.45 24.28
N THR A 609 -6.98 -25.44 25.05
CA THR A 609 -6.98 -25.94 26.44
C THR A 609 -7.78 -27.21 26.49
N ASN A 610 -7.22 -28.25 27.10
CA ASN A 610 -7.84 -29.57 27.17
C ASN A 610 -7.76 -30.09 28.60
N ASN A 611 -8.90 -30.33 29.24
CA ASN A 611 -9.01 -30.76 30.64
C ASN A 611 -8.16 -29.92 31.64
N SER A 612 -8.03 -28.61 31.41
CA SER A 612 -7.07 -27.73 32.09
C SER A 612 -7.76 -26.64 32.93
N LYS A 613 -7.05 -26.04 33.91
CA LYS A 613 -7.62 -24.99 34.76
C LYS A 613 -6.65 -23.91 35.22
N ASN A 614 -7.20 -22.79 35.70
CA ASN A 614 -6.45 -21.60 36.15
C ASN A 614 -5.50 -21.07 35.05
N GLY A 615 -5.97 -21.07 33.80
CA GLY A 615 -5.19 -20.69 32.63
C GLY A 615 -5.35 -19.23 32.25
N TYR A 616 -4.33 -18.66 31.63
CA TYR A 616 -4.33 -17.29 31.10
C TYR A 616 -3.90 -17.27 29.63
N PHE A 617 -4.77 -16.79 28.74
CA PHE A 617 -4.39 -16.39 27.38
C PHE A 617 -4.27 -14.87 27.33
N ILE A 618 -3.06 -14.36 27.11
CA ILE A 618 -2.77 -12.92 27.14
C ILE A 618 -2.08 -12.50 25.84
N ASN A 619 -2.63 -11.49 25.15
CA ASN A 619 -2.04 -10.86 23.97
C ASN A 619 -1.68 -11.79 22.78
N ASN A 620 -2.28 -12.97 22.63
CA ASN A 620 -1.90 -13.90 21.55
C ASN A 620 -2.54 -13.54 20.20
N ILE A 621 -1.90 -13.91 19.10
CA ILE A 621 -2.48 -13.90 17.75
C ILE A 621 -2.65 -15.35 17.28
N ALA A 622 -3.85 -15.71 16.79
CA ALA A 622 -4.07 -16.97 16.08
C ALA A 622 -4.77 -16.78 14.73
N VAL A 623 -4.17 -17.34 13.68
CA VAL A 623 -4.75 -17.37 12.32
C VAL A 623 -4.95 -18.81 11.87
N ALA A 624 -6.20 -19.19 11.62
CA ALA A 624 -6.53 -20.49 11.03
C ALA A 624 -6.21 -20.51 9.52
N TRP A 625 -5.88 -21.70 9.00
CA TRP A 625 -5.69 -21.91 7.55
C TRP A 625 -6.98 -22.30 6.83
N ASP A 626 -7.93 -22.90 7.55
CA ASP A 626 -9.24 -23.34 7.08
C ASP A 626 -10.33 -22.90 8.06
N THR A 627 -11.54 -22.64 7.57
CA THR A 627 -12.66 -22.19 8.40
C THR A 627 -13.17 -23.27 9.35
N ALA A 628 -12.95 -24.55 9.06
CA ALA A 628 -13.34 -25.69 9.90
C ALA A 628 -12.39 -25.94 11.09
N ASN A 629 -11.20 -25.34 11.10
CA ASN A 629 -10.20 -25.46 12.16
C ASN A 629 -10.23 -24.24 13.08
N PRO A 630 -10.78 -24.32 14.31
CA PRO A 630 -10.95 -23.16 15.16
C PRO A 630 -9.63 -22.46 15.51
N THR A 631 -9.69 -21.16 15.78
CA THR A 631 -8.50 -20.42 16.20
C THR A 631 -8.13 -20.71 17.65
N TYR A 632 -9.14 -20.83 18.52
CA TYR A 632 -9.00 -21.23 19.93
C TYR A 632 -10.07 -22.28 20.30
N SER A 633 -9.77 -23.25 21.17
CA SER A 633 -10.74 -24.20 21.74
C SER A 633 -10.57 -24.43 23.26
N ALA A 634 -11.68 -24.85 23.86
CA ALA A 634 -11.74 -25.39 25.22
C ALA A 634 -12.31 -26.82 25.15
N GLU A 635 -11.43 -27.81 25.05
CA GLU A 635 -11.73 -29.23 24.90
C GLU A 635 -11.82 -29.94 26.27
N GLY A 636 -12.74 -30.92 26.41
CA GLY A 636 -12.94 -31.60 27.70
C GLY A 636 -13.47 -30.68 28.80
N THR A 637 -13.01 -30.88 30.04
CA THR A 637 -13.46 -30.12 31.23
C THR A 637 -12.48 -29.00 31.57
N ASN A 638 -12.74 -27.76 31.14
CA ASN A 638 -11.91 -26.61 31.53
C ASN A 638 -12.56 -25.76 32.63
N ALA A 639 -11.75 -25.11 33.47
CA ALA A 639 -12.23 -24.22 34.54
C ALA A 639 -11.31 -23.03 34.77
N THR A 640 -11.86 -21.85 35.07
CA THR A 640 -11.07 -20.65 35.40
C THR A 640 -10.03 -20.28 34.33
N ILE A 641 -10.43 -20.34 33.06
CA ILE A 641 -9.62 -19.82 31.93
C ILE A 641 -9.94 -18.33 31.77
N SER A 642 -8.90 -17.51 31.70
CA SER A 642 -8.98 -16.05 31.65
C SER A 642 -8.31 -15.49 30.40
N ASP A 643 -9.02 -14.67 29.65
CA ASP A 643 -8.57 -14.12 28.37
C ASP A 643 -8.32 -12.61 28.50
N TYR A 644 -7.22 -12.13 27.93
CA TYR A 644 -6.85 -10.72 27.92
C TYR A 644 -6.24 -10.29 26.58
N GLY A 645 -6.97 -9.47 25.82
CA GLY A 645 -6.46 -8.83 24.59
C GLY A 645 -5.96 -9.78 23.49
N ASN A 646 -6.59 -10.94 23.29
CA ASN A 646 -6.18 -11.87 22.23
C ASN A 646 -6.76 -11.45 20.86
N LEU A 647 -6.20 -11.95 19.75
CA LEU A 647 -6.69 -11.76 18.39
C LEU A 647 -6.87 -13.09 17.67
N TYR A 648 -7.93 -13.16 16.84
CA TYR A 648 -8.24 -14.34 16.03
C TYR A 648 -8.70 -13.99 14.60
N TYR A 649 -8.31 -14.84 13.63
CA TYR A 649 -8.70 -14.70 12.24
C TYR A 649 -8.81 -16.04 11.49
N GLY A 650 -9.59 -16.08 10.41
CA GLY A 650 -9.78 -17.25 9.54
C GLY A 650 -10.86 -18.25 10.01
N SER A 651 -11.01 -18.48 11.31
CA SER A 651 -12.03 -19.37 11.88
C SER A 651 -12.53 -18.88 13.25
N PRO A 652 -13.82 -19.06 13.61
CA PRO A 652 -14.35 -18.70 14.92
C PRO A 652 -13.68 -19.41 16.10
N LEU A 653 -13.99 -18.94 17.31
CA LEU A 653 -13.64 -19.56 18.58
C LEU A 653 -14.56 -20.78 18.83
N ASN A 654 -14.02 -21.87 19.37
CA ASN A 654 -14.78 -23.06 19.77
C ASN A 654 -15.14 -23.05 21.28
N PHE A 655 -15.56 -21.89 21.78
CA PHE A 655 -16.18 -21.67 23.08
C PHE A 655 -16.85 -20.28 23.10
N THR A 656 -17.62 -19.99 24.15
CA THR A 656 -18.15 -18.64 24.40
C THR A 656 -17.21 -17.90 25.35
N PRO A 657 -16.53 -16.81 24.93
CA PRO A 657 -15.66 -16.05 25.82
C PRO A 657 -16.42 -15.42 26.99
N ASN A 658 -15.77 -15.36 28.16
CA ASN A 658 -16.35 -14.73 29.36
C ASN A 658 -16.62 -13.23 29.17
N ALA A 659 -15.90 -12.56 28.27
CA ALA A 659 -16.20 -11.24 27.75
C ALA A 659 -15.68 -11.09 26.31
N SER A 660 -16.53 -10.67 25.37
CA SER A 660 -16.17 -10.53 23.95
C SER A 660 -15.08 -9.47 23.69
N ALA A 661 -14.95 -8.46 24.56
CA ALA A 661 -13.92 -7.43 24.46
C ALA A 661 -12.47 -7.96 24.64
N GLN A 662 -12.29 -9.20 25.08
CA GLN A 662 -10.98 -9.82 25.24
C GLN A 662 -10.48 -10.56 23.99
N PHE A 663 -11.28 -10.57 22.92
CA PHE A 663 -10.91 -11.15 21.62
C PHE A 663 -11.20 -10.16 20.48
N VAL A 664 -10.16 -9.80 19.73
CA VAL A 664 -10.26 -9.01 18.50
C VAL A 664 -10.42 -9.95 17.31
N GLN A 665 -11.55 -9.90 16.61
CA GLN A 665 -11.74 -10.61 15.34
C GLN A 665 -11.30 -9.72 14.17
N ALA A 666 -10.05 -9.84 13.74
CA ALA A 666 -9.54 -9.08 12.60
C ALA A 666 -8.31 -9.76 11.98
N ASP A 667 -8.05 -9.49 10.69
CA ASP A 667 -6.80 -9.88 10.05
C ASP A 667 -5.62 -9.16 10.76
N PRO A 668 -4.59 -9.88 11.26
CA PRO A 668 -3.44 -9.24 11.90
C PRO A 668 -2.55 -8.45 10.92
N LEU A 669 -2.80 -8.50 9.61
CA LEU A 669 -2.06 -7.75 8.58
C LEU A 669 -0.53 -7.97 8.69
N PHE A 670 -0.11 -9.22 8.61
CA PHE A 670 1.32 -9.57 8.59
C PHE A 670 2.04 -9.02 7.35
N VAL A 671 3.32 -8.66 7.50
CA VAL A 671 4.12 -7.98 6.46
C VAL A 671 4.29 -8.84 5.20
N ASN A 672 4.64 -10.12 5.34
CA ASN A 672 4.80 -11.06 4.22
C ASN A 672 4.69 -12.51 4.75
N PRO A 673 3.50 -12.94 5.20
CA PRO A 673 3.34 -14.25 5.84
C PRO A 673 3.52 -15.39 4.82
N PRO A 674 4.04 -16.56 5.24
CA PRO A 674 4.22 -17.69 4.34
C PRO A 674 2.89 -18.20 3.77
N VAL A 675 2.89 -18.63 2.51
CA VAL A 675 1.72 -19.25 1.89
C VAL A 675 1.62 -20.70 2.34
N LEU A 676 0.61 -21.01 3.15
CA LEU A 676 0.35 -22.34 3.70
C LEU A 676 -1.11 -22.78 3.47
N THR A 677 -1.26 -24.06 3.12
CA THR A 677 -2.50 -24.85 2.98
C THR A 677 -2.31 -26.24 3.61
N GLY A 678 -3.39 -27.01 3.79
CA GLY A 678 -3.32 -28.38 4.30
C GLY A 678 -2.29 -29.27 3.59
N GLY A 679 -1.64 -30.15 4.35
CA GLY A 679 -0.55 -31.03 3.91
C GLY A 679 0.83 -30.36 3.72
N GLN A 680 0.95 -29.03 3.84
CA GLN A 680 2.22 -28.32 3.62
C GLN A 680 3.16 -28.26 4.83
N TYR A 681 2.93 -29.06 5.89
CA TYR A 681 3.80 -29.06 7.07
C TYR A 681 5.25 -29.47 6.73
N ALA A 682 5.43 -30.50 5.92
CA ALA A 682 6.74 -30.97 5.44
C ALA A 682 7.46 -30.00 4.49
N THR A 683 6.76 -28.97 4.00
CA THR A 683 7.31 -27.94 3.11
C THR A 683 7.15 -26.53 3.66
N ALA A 684 6.80 -26.40 4.95
CA ALA A 684 6.65 -25.13 5.62
C ALA A 684 7.98 -24.34 5.60
N LEU A 685 7.89 -23.03 5.41
CA LEU A 685 9.06 -22.16 5.19
C LEU A 685 10.01 -22.24 6.39
N ALA A 686 11.27 -22.65 6.18
CA ALA A 686 12.25 -22.75 7.26
C ALA A 686 12.45 -21.40 7.98
N PRO A 687 12.71 -21.38 9.30
CA PRO A 687 12.79 -20.14 10.09
C PRO A 687 13.81 -19.12 9.58
N SER A 688 14.95 -19.61 9.09
CA SER A 688 16.02 -18.78 8.49
C SER A 688 15.58 -18.02 7.22
N LEU A 689 14.46 -18.41 6.61
CA LEU A 689 13.86 -17.78 5.43
C LEU A 689 12.61 -16.96 5.75
N LEU A 690 12.09 -17.02 6.99
CA LEU A 690 10.88 -16.31 7.40
C LEU A 690 11.07 -14.78 7.40
N GLY A 691 12.24 -14.32 7.87
CA GLY A 691 12.55 -12.91 8.03
C GLY A 691 11.46 -12.17 8.84
N PRO A 692 11.02 -10.98 8.41
CA PRO A 692 9.94 -10.25 9.08
C PRO A 692 8.52 -10.78 8.72
N GLY A 693 8.39 -11.96 8.09
CA GLY A 693 7.15 -12.40 7.45
C GLY A 693 5.92 -12.40 8.36
N LEU A 694 6.08 -12.77 9.64
CA LEU A 694 5.03 -12.78 10.67
C LEU A 694 5.09 -11.59 11.66
N THR A 695 5.85 -10.53 11.32
CA THR A 695 5.69 -9.22 11.97
C THR A 695 4.44 -8.51 11.41
N VAL A 696 3.83 -7.63 12.18
CA VAL A 696 2.60 -6.92 11.78
C VAL A 696 2.90 -5.58 11.09
N LEU A 697 2.07 -5.20 10.12
CA LEU A 697 2.12 -3.90 9.45
C LEU A 697 1.70 -2.76 10.40
N THR A 698 2.17 -1.54 10.14
CA THR A 698 1.84 -0.31 10.90
C THR A 698 0.34 0.00 10.99
N THR A 699 -0.48 -0.58 10.12
CA THR A 699 -1.94 -0.44 10.09
C THR A 699 -2.67 -1.60 10.76
N SER A 700 -1.95 -2.51 11.41
CA SER A 700 -2.51 -3.70 12.03
C SER A 700 -3.39 -3.38 13.24
N PRO A 701 -4.54 -4.05 13.40
CA PRO A 701 -5.35 -3.97 14.62
C PRO A 701 -4.68 -4.62 15.84
N ALA A 702 -3.53 -5.28 15.67
CA ALA A 702 -2.73 -5.83 16.76
C ALA A 702 -1.87 -4.77 17.49
N ILE A 703 -1.58 -3.63 16.87
CA ILE A 703 -0.67 -2.62 17.43
C ILE A 703 -1.34 -1.89 18.61
N GLY A 704 -0.69 -1.89 19.77
CA GLY A 704 -1.17 -1.26 20.99
C GLY A 704 -2.50 -1.82 21.55
N ALA A 705 -2.97 -2.97 21.06
CA ALA A 705 -4.25 -3.57 21.48
C ALA A 705 -4.11 -4.49 22.71
N GLY A 706 -2.88 -4.83 23.11
CA GLY A 706 -2.57 -5.67 24.25
C GLY A 706 -2.30 -4.90 25.53
N ILE A 707 -2.15 -5.63 26.63
CA ILE A 707 -1.86 -5.13 27.97
C ILE A 707 -0.45 -5.51 28.43
N ASP A 708 0.09 -4.81 29.42
CA ASP A 708 1.20 -5.33 30.23
C ASP A 708 0.69 -6.45 31.16
N PRO A 709 1.09 -7.72 30.94
CA PRO A 709 0.62 -8.87 31.72
C PRO A 709 0.95 -8.77 33.22
N THR A 710 2.00 -8.03 33.60
CA THR A 710 2.43 -7.86 34.99
C THR A 710 1.50 -6.96 35.80
N THR A 711 0.58 -6.26 35.14
CA THR A 711 -0.42 -5.38 35.76
C THR A 711 -1.74 -6.08 36.09
N LEU A 712 -1.89 -7.36 35.72
CA LEU A 712 -3.11 -8.12 35.97
C LEU A 712 -3.39 -8.29 37.47
N PRO A 713 -4.63 -8.05 37.92
CA PRO A 713 -4.98 -8.10 39.33
C PRO A 713 -4.92 -9.54 39.87
N ASN A 714 -4.48 -9.67 41.12
CA ASN A 714 -4.42 -10.94 41.87
C ASN A 714 -3.43 -12.00 41.34
N LEU A 715 -2.52 -11.66 40.41
CA LEU A 715 -1.39 -12.53 40.12
C LEU A 715 -0.47 -12.67 41.36
N PRO A 716 0.04 -13.87 41.68
CA PRO A 716 1.02 -14.05 42.76
C PRO A 716 2.28 -13.21 42.52
N ALA A 717 2.88 -12.67 43.59
CA ALA A 717 4.04 -11.79 43.50
C ALA A 717 5.24 -12.45 42.77
N GLU A 718 5.46 -13.74 43.00
CA GLU A 718 6.57 -14.50 42.41
C GLU A 718 6.33 -14.78 40.91
N ILE A 719 5.09 -15.05 40.50
CA ILE A 719 4.69 -15.11 39.08
C ILE A 719 4.94 -13.78 38.39
N VAL A 720 4.58 -12.66 39.03
CA VAL A 720 4.85 -11.31 38.49
C VAL A 720 6.35 -11.05 38.41
N ASN A 721 7.14 -11.50 39.40
CA ASN A 721 8.59 -11.35 39.40
C ASN A 721 9.23 -12.10 38.22
N ASP A 722 8.90 -13.37 38.04
CA ASP A 722 9.50 -14.20 36.99
C ASP A 722 9.06 -13.73 35.60
N LEU A 723 7.79 -13.35 35.44
CA LEU A 723 7.23 -12.86 34.17
C LEU A 723 8.00 -11.63 33.65
N ARG A 724 8.46 -10.74 34.53
CA ARG A 724 9.28 -9.56 34.16
C ARG A 724 10.59 -9.92 33.44
N THR A 725 11.10 -11.13 33.63
CA THR A 725 12.31 -11.62 32.97
C THR A 725 12.11 -11.82 31.46
N TYR A 726 10.87 -12.09 31.01
CA TYR A 726 10.56 -12.47 29.63
C TYR A 726 9.63 -11.48 28.92
N VAL A 727 8.78 -10.77 29.65
CA VAL A 727 7.63 -10.03 29.10
C VAL A 727 7.97 -8.63 28.54
N TYR A 728 9.11 -8.05 28.93
CA TYR A 728 9.49 -6.69 28.52
C TYR A 728 10.35 -6.62 27.26
N THR A 729 10.60 -7.75 26.63
CA THR A 729 11.14 -7.82 25.27
C THR A 729 10.24 -8.67 24.39
N ASP A 730 10.25 -8.41 23.09
CA ASP A 730 9.73 -9.31 22.07
C ASP A 730 10.75 -10.41 21.73
N ILE A 731 10.39 -11.35 20.83
CA ILE A 731 11.25 -12.46 20.40
C ILE A 731 12.60 -12.02 19.79
N ASN A 732 12.71 -10.77 19.33
CA ASN A 732 13.94 -10.20 18.76
C ASN A 732 14.70 -9.30 19.78
N GLY A 733 14.30 -9.31 21.05
CA GLY A 733 14.90 -8.48 22.10
C GLY A 733 14.43 -7.01 22.09
N LYS A 734 13.40 -6.65 21.32
CA LYS A 734 12.89 -5.27 21.26
C LYS A 734 12.03 -4.96 22.48
N ALA A 735 12.30 -3.82 23.13
CA ALA A 735 11.64 -3.44 24.37
C ALA A 735 10.12 -3.21 24.21
N ARG A 736 9.35 -3.69 25.19
CA ARG A 736 7.91 -3.42 25.35
C ARG A 736 7.67 -2.40 26.48
N PRO A 737 6.64 -1.53 26.40
CA PRO A 737 6.46 -0.42 27.34
C PRO A 737 5.88 -0.88 28.68
N GLN A 738 6.68 -0.81 29.76
CA GLN A 738 6.23 -1.15 31.12
C GLN A 738 5.02 -0.32 31.55
N GLY A 739 3.95 -0.98 32.00
CA GLY A 739 2.67 -0.36 32.35
C GLY A 739 1.89 0.26 31.18
N GLY A 740 2.32 0.02 29.94
CA GLY A 740 1.70 0.55 28.72
C GLY A 740 0.95 -0.50 27.90
N SER A 741 0.44 -0.08 26.75
CA SER A 741 -0.15 -0.97 25.74
C SER A 741 0.92 -1.78 25.01
N PHE A 742 0.68 -3.06 24.85
CA PHE A 742 1.54 -3.98 24.11
C PHE A 742 0.99 -4.21 22.70
N ASP A 743 1.84 -4.61 21.76
CA ASP A 743 1.37 -5.23 20.52
C ASP A 743 1.05 -6.70 20.74
N LEU A 744 0.01 -7.19 20.06
CA LEU A 744 -0.38 -8.59 20.11
C LEU A 744 0.62 -9.48 19.36
N GLY A 745 0.82 -10.70 19.85
CA GLY A 745 1.76 -11.67 19.30
C GLY A 745 3.21 -11.42 19.72
N ALA A 746 4.11 -12.20 19.13
CA ALA A 746 5.50 -12.37 19.58
C ALA A 746 6.44 -11.19 19.27
N TYR A 747 6.00 -10.27 18.41
CA TYR A 747 6.77 -9.13 17.92
C TYR A 747 6.22 -7.82 18.47
N GLN A 748 7.06 -6.80 18.60
CA GLN A 748 6.67 -5.44 18.98
C GLN A 748 7.00 -4.46 17.85
N HIS A 749 6.09 -3.53 17.53
CA HIS A 749 6.33 -2.42 16.60
C HIS A 749 7.03 -1.22 17.24
#